data_AF-A0A1V6HGN6-F1
#
_entry.id   AF-A0A1V6HGN6-F1
#
_cell.length_a   1.000
_cell.length_b   1.000
_cell.length_c   1.000
_cell.angle_alpha   90.00
_cell.angle_beta   90.00
_cell.angle_gamma   90.00
#
_symmetry.space_group_name_H-M   'P 1'
#
loop_
_entity.id
_entity.type
_entity.pdbx_description
1 polymer ?
#
loop_
_entity_poly.entity_id
_entity_poly.type
_entity_poly.pdbx_seq_one_letter_code
_entity_poly.pdbx_strand_id
1 'polypeptide(L)'
;MTPLSHRPHRVTKPFFTFGTLTLLMLMGIGFSFGITRLFLGLGSVTNLDNHNPWGIWIAFDVACGVALAAGGFLTALLVEILGRRRYESLLRPALLTAFLGYLWVAIALAFDLGRYWNIWRPLFNWQGNSVLFEVGMCVTFYLIVLTIEMSPSILEGLLDRARDGSTTSRLLRRLEKPIATLHSWVHIVLPIFIVAGVVLSCMHQSSLGTLMLIAPTKTSALWDTSILPLLFLLSAFMVGFPMVILESIYANISFGRKAEMELLTPLSRIIPWFIGAYAILKFGDLFVRRHQIDFLENPAATVALVVEILVGVVFPFLLLQIPAVRRSMGWLFFAVALVIFGVILNRLNVFLVSYNPPYLVKAYFPSVGEIAMTIAIVSSILFCYRLLVTFFPILPGYVPATAEQLARLREERERTVSPRLTWVIRISAIAVLGAFVLVYFLVHKTAVEASERTVAEVERVIKEEPVHVSPPSLPAPLRPEAYRKVYVMSDPGLNAASDDYEPVAFAHRIHDNITGGDCGACHHRYSMDEEDRVGEDIHALHEAMDVTIGGACASCHDDMADNPPQACASCHALPNEADAPARLGLKGAYHRQCINCHERAKLPAPTECNACHHPWTPDHSRLVELPAKPTPQQVTESCLSCHTRVGSDLLATAHWNWKGQSPTLAGYQHRTDVSLQLMVNNHCIAIGANPQACATCHIGYGWVDEAFDFADPTAIDCLVCHDTTGTYRKDPMRAGMPLEEVDLVAVSRAVGRPSRAVCGSCHFNSGGAPNAKHGDLDPILANPKPDQDQHMGRQDMRCQDCHTTTRHRIAGMSMTAPAVEGRVTCEQCHGPAPHGVAGMLGQHLNDHVRTIACETCHIPSFARETPTLMRRDYSAAGQNRPEQLDQYGMPTYDPRFGSLTWGKDQVPAYEWFDGTRRATLVGDKVNPKRGVVINAPVGDRRNPAARIFPFKVHTAVQPYDTESKRLAVPKLSPGYWADFSWDQAIAEGMKALGLEYSGEYDWVETTLYTGIHHGVVEAPMALGCTDCHSPQAVNCTRCHRGAAGMDRPEHSRKIYPEVERRIDFQALGYPDDPALTGGRFFVTLGRGLPPG
;
A
#
# COMPACT_ATOMS: atom_id res chain seq x y z
N MET A 1 -59.49 16.76 -48.33
CA MET A 1 -58.25 17.07 -47.59
C MET A 1 -58.56 16.97 -46.11
N THR A 2 -58.18 15.86 -45.46
CA THR A 2 -58.35 15.63 -44.02
C THR A 2 -57.17 16.25 -43.26
N PRO A 3 -57.37 16.79 -42.04
CA PRO A 3 -56.31 17.50 -41.31
C PRO A 3 -55.23 16.50 -40.87
N LEU A 4 -53.97 16.84 -41.14
CA LEU A 4 -52.78 16.12 -40.68
C LEU A 4 -52.78 16.08 -39.14
N SER A 5 -52.94 14.90 -38.53
CA SER A 5 -52.87 14.79 -37.07
C SER A 5 -51.42 14.96 -36.61
N HIS A 6 -51.15 15.97 -35.79
CA HIS A 6 -49.86 16.18 -35.12
C HIS A 6 -49.52 15.11 -34.06
N ARG A 7 -50.37 14.08 -33.87
CA ARG A 7 -50.15 13.05 -32.85
C ARG A 7 -49.10 12.02 -33.31
N PRO A 8 -48.15 11.66 -32.43
CA PRO A 8 -47.14 10.64 -32.72
C PRO A 8 -47.80 9.27 -32.94
N HIS A 9 -47.27 8.48 -33.86
CA HIS A 9 -47.76 7.13 -34.15
C HIS A 9 -46.64 6.23 -34.68
N ARG A 10 -46.90 4.92 -34.70
CA ARG A 10 -45.91 3.87 -35.01
C ARG A 10 -45.51 3.86 -36.48
N VAL A 11 -44.26 3.46 -36.75
CA VAL A 11 -43.76 3.28 -38.12
C VAL A 11 -44.20 1.93 -38.69
N THR A 12 -44.72 1.92 -39.93
CA THR A 12 -45.29 0.72 -40.58
C THR A 12 -44.36 -0.01 -41.55
N LYS A 13 -43.08 0.40 -41.64
CA LYS A 13 -42.07 -0.27 -42.48
C LYS A 13 -41.57 -1.57 -41.86
N PRO A 14 -41.15 -2.56 -42.67
CA PRO A 14 -40.57 -3.81 -42.16
C PRO A 14 -39.35 -3.51 -41.28
N PHE A 15 -39.31 -4.16 -40.11
CA PHE A 15 -38.24 -3.98 -39.15
C PHE A 15 -36.92 -4.52 -39.69
N PHE A 16 -36.92 -5.80 -40.12
CA PHE A 16 -35.78 -6.47 -40.73
C PHE A 16 -35.54 -5.98 -42.16
N THR A 17 -34.53 -5.15 -42.29
CA THR A 17 -33.96 -4.64 -43.54
C THR A 17 -32.48 -5.05 -43.61
N PHE A 18 -31.85 -4.88 -44.78
CA PHE A 18 -30.40 -5.08 -44.91
C PHE A 18 -29.63 -4.33 -43.81
N GLY A 19 -29.97 -3.06 -43.55
CA GLY A 19 -29.33 -2.25 -42.52
C GLY A 19 -29.46 -2.83 -41.11
N THR A 20 -30.63 -3.34 -40.71
CA THR A 20 -30.78 -3.95 -39.37
C THR A 20 -30.06 -5.29 -39.23
N LEU A 21 -29.93 -6.05 -40.31
CA LEU A 21 -29.14 -7.30 -40.31
C LEU A 21 -27.65 -6.98 -40.17
N THR A 22 -27.17 -5.93 -40.85
CA THR A 22 -25.79 -5.42 -40.68
C THR A 22 -25.53 -4.99 -39.24
N LEU A 23 -26.46 -4.25 -38.61
CA LEU A 23 -26.31 -3.84 -37.20
C LEU A 23 -26.21 -5.06 -36.27
N LEU A 24 -27.07 -6.07 -36.44
CA LEU A 24 -27.02 -7.29 -35.63
C LEU A 24 -25.70 -8.06 -35.78
N MET A 25 -25.15 -8.13 -37.00
CA MET A 25 -23.86 -8.76 -37.26
C MET A 25 -22.73 -8.02 -36.51
N LEU A 26 -22.68 -6.68 -36.61
CA LEU A 26 -21.67 -5.87 -35.92
C LEU A 26 -21.77 -6.01 -34.40
N MET A 27 -22.99 -6.03 -33.85
CA MET A 27 -23.25 -6.29 -32.44
C MET A 27 -22.71 -7.65 -32.00
N GLY A 28 -23.01 -8.72 -32.76
CA GLY A 28 -22.56 -10.07 -32.45
C GLY A 28 -21.03 -10.18 -32.39
N ILE A 29 -20.33 -9.54 -33.32
CA ILE A 29 -18.86 -9.51 -33.35
C ILE A 29 -18.32 -8.77 -32.12
N GLY A 30 -18.74 -7.53 -31.87
CA GLY A 30 -18.17 -6.75 -30.75
C GLY A 30 -18.52 -7.32 -29.36
N PHE A 31 -19.76 -7.79 -29.14
CA PHE A 31 -20.11 -8.41 -27.87
C PHE A 31 -19.41 -9.74 -27.63
N SER A 32 -18.99 -10.46 -28.68
CA SER A 32 -18.16 -11.66 -28.49
C SER A 32 -16.82 -11.32 -27.83
N PHE A 33 -16.15 -10.23 -28.25
CA PHE A 33 -14.96 -9.71 -27.58
C PHE A 33 -15.27 -9.25 -26.15
N GLY A 34 -16.39 -8.56 -25.94
CA GLY A 34 -16.83 -8.16 -24.59
C GLY A 34 -17.07 -9.32 -23.64
N ILE A 35 -17.60 -10.43 -24.13
CA ILE A 35 -17.81 -11.62 -23.31
C ILE A 35 -16.47 -12.26 -22.99
N THR A 36 -15.55 -12.36 -23.97
CA THR A 36 -14.19 -12.88 -23.73
C THR A 36 -13.47 -12.12 -22.62
N ARG A 37 -13.51 -10.78 -22.64
CA ARG A 37 -12.83 -9.96 -21.62
C ARG A 37 -13.43 -10.13 -20.22
N LEU A 38 -14.74 -10.41 -20.11
CA LEU A 38 -15.40 -10.65 -18.82
C LEU A 38 -14.85 -11.89 -18.11
N PHE A 39 -14.43 -12.91 -18.86
CA PHE A 39 -13.91 -14.17 -18.32
C PHE A 39 -12.39 -14.24 -18.25
N LEU A 40 -11.68 -13.66 -19.22
CA LEU A 40 -10.22 -13.77 -19.35
C LEU A 40 -9.45 -12.51 -18.91
N GLY A 41 -10.15 -11.46 -18.48
CA GLY A 41 -9.56 -10.19 -18.05
C GLY A 41 -9.32 -9.19 -19.19
N LEU A 42 -8.97 -7.95 -18.83
CA LEU A 42 -8.86 -6.81 -19.77
C LEU A 42 -7.78 -7.01 -20.85
N GLY A 43 -6.62 -7.56 -20.49
CA GLY A 43 -5.51 -7.77 -21.42
C GLY A 43 -5.78 -8.81 -22.53
N SER A 44 -6.87 -9.58 -22.44
CA SER A 44 -7.23 -10.56 -23.47
C SER A 44 -7.84 -9.91 -24.73
N VAL A 45 -8.33 -8.68 -24.61
CA VAL A 45 -9.09 -7.98 -25.66
C VAL A 45 -8.58 -6.57 -25.90
N THR A 46 -7.95 -5.93 -24.92
CA THR A 46 -7.54 -4.52 -25.00
C THR A 46 -6.02 -4.37 -25.12
N ASN A 47 -5.57 -3.27 -25.71
CA ASN A 47 -4.19 -2.82 -25.69
C ASN A 47 -3.89 -1.90 -24.48
N LEU A 48 -4.73 -1.93 -23.44
CA LEU A 48 -4.52 -1.17 -22.21
C LEU A 48 -3.36 -1.75 -21.42
N ASP A 49 -2.61 -0.88 -20.75
CA ASP A 49 -1.49 -1.26 -19.88
C ASP A 49 -1.40 -0.33 -18.66
N ASN A 50 -0.34 -0.47 -17.88
CA ASN A 50 -0.14 0.32 -16.67
C ASN A 50 0.19 1.81 -16.96
N HIS A 51 0.61 2.15 -18.17
CA HIS A 51 0.90 3.54 -18.57
C HIS A 51 -0.38 4.21 -19.11
N ASN A 52 -1.13 3.47 -19.93
CA ASN A 52 -2.39 3.87 -20.54
C ASN A 52 -3.55 3.01 -20.01
N PRO A 53 -4.03 3.30 -18.78
CA PRO A 53 -5.11 2.53 -18.16
C PRO A 53 -6.48 2.84 -18.79
N TRP A 54 -6.60 3.98 -19.47
CA TRP A 54 -7.81 4.39 -20.19
C TRP A 54 -7.52 4.45 -21.69
N GLY A 55 -8.47 3.94 -22.47
CA GLY A 55 -8.39 3.89 -23.91
C GLY A 55 -9.64 4.44 -24.59
N ILE A 56 -9.92 3.95 -25.80
CA ILE A 56 -11.06 4.38 -26.61
C ILE A 56 -12.40 4.12 -25.92
N TRP A 57 -12.52 3.12 -25.05
CA TRP A 57 -13.76 2.86 -24.30
C TRP A 57 -14.13 4.02 -23.37
N ILE A 58 -13.17 4.57 -22.62
CA ILE A 58 -13.45 5.75 -21.81
C ILE A 58 -13.55 7.02 -22.67
N ALA A 59 -12.61 7.22 -23.59
CA ALA A 59 -12.55 8.45 -24.38
C ALA A 59 -13.74 8.61 -25.36
N PHE A 60 -14.17 7.52 -25.99
CA PHE A 60 -15.29 7.52 -26.94
C PHE A 60 -16.59 7.04 -26.30
N ASP A 61 -16.65 5.79 -25.81
CA ASP A 61 -17.94 5.22 -25.39
C ASP A 61 -18.52 5.96 -24.19
N VAL A 62 -17.69 6.42 -23.25
CA VAL A 62 -18.13 7.22 -22.10
C VAL A 62 -18.12 8.72 -22.41
N ALA A 63 -16.96 9.33 -22.66
CA ALA A 63 -16.85 10.79 -22.73
C ALA A 63 -17.55 11.40 -23.98
N CYS A 64 -17.41 10.79 -25.16
CA CYS A 64 -18.20 11.20 -26.33
C CYS A 64 -19.67 10.79 -26.17
N GLY A 65 -19.95 9.54 -25.78
CA GLY A 65 -21.31 9.02 -25.65
C GLY A 65 -22.22 9.92 -24.79
N VAL A 66 -21.71 10.37 -23.64
CA VAL A 66 -22.42 11.29 -22.73
C VAL A 66 -22.62 12.67 -23.36
N ALA A 67 -21.62 13.21 -24.07
CA ALA A 67 -21.74 14.52 -24.72
C ALA A 67 -22.74 14.50 -25.88
N LEU A 68 -22.74 13.45 -26.71
CA LEU A 68 -23.64 13.31 -27.86
C LEU A 68 -25.11 13.09 -27.45
N ALA A 69 -25.33 12.63 -26.23
CA ALA A 69 -26.67 12.49 -25.63
C ALA A 69 -27.26 13.83 -25.12
N ALA A 70 -26.54 14.96 -25.26
CA ALA A 70 -26.99 16.28 -24.80
C ALA A 70 -28.26 16.81 -25.51
N GLY A 71 -28.62 16.26 -26.68
CA GLY A 71 -29.80 16.69 -27.42
C GLY A 71 -31.12 16.56 -26.65
N GLY A 72 -31.25 15.55 -25.78
CA GLY A 72 -32.45 15.31 -24.98
C GLY A 72 -32.76 16.45 -24.01
N PHE A 73 -31.84 16.72 -23.06
CA PHE A 73 -32.06 17.77 -22.06
C PHE A 73 -32.14 19.16 -22.68
N LEU A 74 -31.38 19.42 -23.75
CA LEU A 74 -31.38 20.73 -24.40
C LEU A 74 -32.70 20.99 -25.13
N THR A 75 -33.30 19.96 -25.72
CA THR A 75 -34.63 20.04 -26.32
C THR A 75 -35.72 20.14 -25.26
N ALA A 76 -35.59 19.42 -24.13
CA ALA A 76 -36.48 19.54 -22.98
C ALA A 76 -36.44 20.95 -22.38
N LEU A 77 -35.24 21.53 -22.20
CA LEU A 77 -35.06 22.93 -21.80
C LEU A 77 -35.75 23.88 -22.78
N LEU A 78 -35.57 23.69 -24.09
CA LEU A 78 -36.16 24.55 -25.12
C LEU A 78 -37.70 24.50 -25.13
N VAL A 79 -38.29 23.31 -25.00
CA VAL A 79 -39.73 23.10 -25.15
C VAL A 79 -40.48 23.34 -23.83
N GLU A 80 -40.03 22.73 -22.74
CA GLU A 80 -40.78 22.67 -21.49
C GLU A 80 -40.48 23.85 -20.55
N ILE A 81 -39.21 24.30 -20.49
CA ILE A 81 -38.81 25.40 -19.60
C ILE A 81 -38.89 26.75 -20.33
N LEU A 82 -38.30 26.84 -21.53
CA LEU A 82 -38.33 28.07 -22.34
C LEU A 82 -39.64 28.25 -23.14
N GLY A 83 -40.57 27.30 -23.03
CA GLY A 83 -41.93 27.39 -23.57
C GLY A 83 -42.01 27.42 -25.10
N ARG A 84 -40.99 26.98 -25.83
CA ARG A 84 -40.98 26.99 -27.31
C ARG A 84 -41.70 25.78 -27.89
N ARG A 85 -43.02 25.70 -27.66
CA ARG A 85 -43.93 24.60 -28.08
C ARG A 85 -43.86 24.23 -29.57
N ARG A 86 -43.40 25.12 -30.44
CA ARG A 86 -43.17 24.81 -31.87
C ARG A 86 -42.18 23.66 -32.13
N TYR A 87 -41.33 23.31 -31.16
CA TYR A 87 -40.34 22.23 -31.27
C TYR A 87 -40.75 20.94 -30.55
N GLU A 88 -41.98 20.87 -30.04
CA GLU A 88 -42.50 19.72 -29.28
C GLU A 88 -42.37 18.39 -30.04
N SER A 89 -42.49 18.41 -31.36
CA SER A 89 -42.33 17.22 -32.21
C SER A 89 -40.90 16.64 -32.21
N LEU A 90 -39.90 17.42 -31.80
CA LEU A 90 -38.49 16.99 -31.69
C LEU A 90 -38.15 16.45 -30.30
N LEU A 91 -39.02 16.64 -29.30
CA LEU A 91 -38.74 16.31 -27.91
C LEU A 91 -38.60 14.80 -27.67
N ARG A 92 -39.64 14.00 -27.99
CA ARG A 92 -39.62 12.55 -27.75
C ARG A 92 -38.49 11.82 -28.49
N PRO A 93 -38.18 12.14 -29.76
CA PRO A 93 -37.05 11.52 -30.45
C PRO A 93 -35.70 11.89 -29.82
N ALA A 94 -35.51 13.15 -29.43
CA ALA A 94 -34.30 13.61 -28.74
C ALA A 94 -34.11 12.95 -27.36
N LEU A 95 -35.19 12.81 -26.59
CA LEU A 95 -35.19 12.10 -25.30
C LEU A 95 -34.86 10.61 -25.47
N LEU A 96 -35.35 9.97 -26.54
CA LEU A 96 -35.01 8.59 -26.84
C LEU A 96 -33.51 8.44 -27.12
N THR A 97 -32.96 9.35 -27.94
CA THR A 97 -31.52 9.38 -28.24
C THR A 97 -30.70 9.55 -26.97
N ALA A 98 -31.11 10.46 -26.08
CA ALA A 98 -30.46 10.66 -24.79
C ALA A 98 -30.53 9.41 -23.91
N PHE A 99 -31.74 8.85 -23.70
CA PHE A 99 -31.95 7.64 -22.90
C PHE A 99 -31.08 6.47 -23.37
N LEU A 100 -31.05 6.20 -24.68
CA LEU A 100 -30.21 5.14 -25.23
C LEU A 100 -28.72 5.45 -25.07
N GLY A 101 -28.31 6.70 -25.27
CA GLY A 101 -26.92 7.13 -25.03
C GLY A 101 -26.44 6.79 -23.62
N TYR A 102 -27.15 7.24 -22.58
CA TYR A 102 -26.74 6.99 -21.18
C TYR A 102 -26.86 5.52 -20.77
N LEU A 103 -27.89 4.81 -21.24
CA LEU A 103 -28.03 3.38 -20.95
C LEU A 103 -26.84 2.59 -21.49
N TRP A 104 -26.43 2.87 -22.73
CA TRP A 104 -25.32 2.17 -23.37
C TRP A 104 -23.95 2.63 -22.85
N VAL A 105 -23.79 3.89 -22.40
CA VAL A 105 -22.62 4.33 -21.63
C VAL A 105 -22.46 3.50 -20.36
N ALA A 106 -23.53 3.30 -19.59
CA ALA A 106 -23.48 2.52 -18.36
C ALA A 106 -23.13 1.04 -18.63
N ILE A 107 -23.65 0.47 -19.72
CA ILE A 107 -23.29 -0.88 -20.16
C ILE A 107 -21.83 -0.95 -20.61
N ALA A 108 -21.35 0.01 -21.41
CA ALA A 108 -19.96 0.08 -21.86
C ALA A 108 -19.00 0.19 -20.68
N LEU A 109 -19.33 1.00 -19.66
CA LEU A 109 -18.53 1.11 -18.43
C LEU A 109 -18.44 -0.23 -17.68
N ALA A 110 -19.50 -1.05 -17.68
CA ALA A 110 -19.41 -2.39 -17.12
C ALA A 110 -18.35 -3.23 -17.85
N PHE A 111 -18.14 -3.04 -19.16
CA PHE A 111 -17.09 -3.67 -19.96
C PHE A 111 -15.67 -3.13 -19.72
N ASP A 112 -15.54 -1.93 -19.20
CA ASP A 112 -14.24 -1.31 -18.89
C ASP A 112 -13.74 -1.71 -17.49
N LEU A 113 -14.64 -1.90 -16.53
CA LEU A 113 -14.28 -2.20 -15.13
C LEU A 113 -13.70 -3.62 -14.96
N GLY A 114 -12.56 -3.71 -14.26
CA GLY A 114 -11.92 -4.98 -13.91
C GLY A 114 -12.75 -5.87 -12.97
N ARG A 115 -13.54 -5.27 -12.07
CA ARG A 115 -14.49 -5.97 -11.18
C ARG A 115 -15.93 -5.56 -11.46
N TYR A 116 -16.38 -5.80 -12.69
CA TYR A 116 -17.69 -5.36 -13.19
C TYR A 116 -18.89 -5.80 -12.33
N TRP A 117 -18.83 -6.97 -11.68
CA TRP A 117 -19.89 -7.43 -10.76
C TRP A 117 -20.06 -6.55 -9.51
N ASN A 118 -19.08 -5.68 -9.26
CA ASN A 118 -19.03 -4.80 -8.11
C ASN A 118 -19.44 -3.35 -8.42
N ILE A 119 -19.93 -3.08 -9.63
CA ILE A 119 -20.28 -1.74 -10.13
C ILE A 119 -21.35 -1.01 -9.28
N TRP A 120 -22.16 -1.73 -8.52
CA TRP A 120 -23.23 -1.19 -7.68
C TRP A 120 -22.73 -0.64 -6.32
N ARG A 121 -21.52 -1.00 -5.88
CA ARG A 121 -21.01 -0.61 -4.55
C ARG A 121 -20.94 0.89 -4.29
N PRO A 122 -20.58 1.76 -5.25
CA PRO A 122 -20.56 3.20 -5.04
C PRO A 122 -21.91 3.76 -4.55
N LEU A 123 -23.04 3.13 -4.86
CA LEU A 123 -24.36 3.57 -4.38
C LEU A 123 -24.49 3.56 -2.85
N PHE A 124 -23.74 2.68 -2.18
CA PHE A 124 -23.79 2.49 -0.73
C PHE A 124 -22.48 2.83 -0.02
N ASN A 125 -21.33 2.78 -0.71
CA ASN A 125 -20.00 3.04 -0.16
C ASN A 125 -19.43 4.33 -0.76
N TRP A 126 -19.75 5.46 -0.12
CA TRP A 126 -19.47 6.78 -0.68
C TRP A 126 -18.02 7.19 -0.48
N GLN A 127 -17.39 7.73 -1.54
CA GLN A 127 -16.06 8.34 -1.49
C GLN A 127 -16.17 9.76 -2.07
N GLY A 128 -16.54 10.71 -1.22
CA GLY A 128 -16.84 12.09 -1.62
C GLY A 128 -15.66 12.86 -2.22
N ASN A 129 -14.43 12.41 -2.02
CA ASN A 129 -13.23 13.04 -2.59
C ASN A 129 -12.90 12.56 -4.02
N SER A 130 -13.66 11.60 -4.56
CA SER A 130 -13.42 11.05 -5.90
C SER A 130 -14.34 11.68 -6.93
N VAL A 131 -13.75 12.31 -7.95
CA VAL A 131 -14.49 12.81 -9.12
C VAL A 131 -15.25 11.67 -9.82
N LEU A 132 -14.69 10.47 -9.83
CA LEU A 132 -15.33 9.30 -10.44
C LEU A 132 -16.59 8.86 -9.67
N PHE A 133 -16.62 9.06 -8.35
CA PHE A 133 -17.82 8.85 -7.54
C PHE A 133 -18.91 9.85 -7.93
N GLU A 134 -18.57 11.14 -8.03
CA GLU A 134 -19.51 12.18 -8.46
C GLU A 134 -20.09 11.87 -9.85
N VAL A 135 -19.24 11.58 -10.83
CA VAL A 135 -19.68 11.22 -12.20
C VAL A 135 -20.59 10.01 -12.18
N GLY A 136 -20.22 8.94 -11.45
CA GLY A 136 -21.00 7.71 -11.35
C GLY A 136 -22.39 7.93 -10.74
N MET A 137 -22.49 8.72 -9.66
CA MET A 137 -23.77 9.05 -9.03
C MET A 137 -24.63 9.93 -9.94
N CYS A 138 -24.06 10.95 -10.57
CA CYS A 138 -24.81 11.85 -11.44
C CYS A 138 -25.35 11.14 -12.68
N VAL A 139 -24.55 10.30 -13.34
CA VAL A 139 -25.00 9.47 -14.48
C VAL A 139 -26.11 8.51 -14.04
N THR A 140 -25.99 7.91 -12.85
CA THR A 140 -27.03 7.00 -12.31
C THR A 140 -28.34 7.73 -12.09
N PHE A 141 -28.33 8.86 -11.38
CA PHE A 141 -29.54 9.64 -11.14
C PHE A 141 -30.15 10.16 -12.43
N TYR A 142 -29.31 10.62 -13.37
CA TYR A 142 -29.81 11.12 -14.64
C TYR A 142 -30.41 10.02 -15.52
N LEU A 143 -29.88 8.80 -15.50
CA LEU A 143 -30.50 7.65 -16.18
C LEU A 143 -31.88 7.31 -15.59
N ILE A 144 -32.07 7.47 -14.28
CA ILE A 144 -33.39 7.35 -13.64
C ILE A 144 -34.34 8.44 -14.15
N VAL A 145 -33.89 9.69 -14.22
CA VAL A 145 -34.68 10.80 -14.77
C VAL A 145 -35.10 10.51 -16.21
N LEU A 146 -34.15 10.15 -17.09
CA LEU A 146 -34.43 9.83 -18.49
C LEU A 146 -35.41 8.65 -18.64
N THR A 147 -35.32 7.65 -17.77
CA THR A 147 -36.27 6.53 -17.74
C THR A 147 -37.69 7.01 -17.46
N ILE A 148 -37.84 7.93 -16.50
CA ILE A 148 -39.13 8.52 -16.14
C ILE A 148 -39.64 9.41 -17.28
N GLU A 149 -38.79 10.24 -17.87
CA GLU A 149 -39.17 11.10 -19.00
C GLU A 149 -39.56 10.33 -20.27
N MET A 150 -38.95 9.16 -20.50
CA MET A 150 -39.32 8.29 -21.63
C MET A 150 -40.56 7.43 -21.36
N SER A 151 -40.94 7.24 -20.10
CA SER A 151 -42.04 6.34 -19.74
C SER A 151 -43.41 6.72 -20.34
N PRO A 152 -43.82 7.99 -20.51
CA PRO A 152 -45.09 8.32 -21.17
C PRO A 152 -45.19 7.75 -22.58
N SER A 153 -44.11 7.85 -23.38
CA SER A 153 -44.07 7.33 -24.75
C SER A 153 -44.22 5.81 -24.80
N ILE A 154 -43.65 5.11 -23.82
CA ILE A 154 -43.75 3.65 -23.68
C ILE A 154 -45.15 3.24 -23.23
N LEU A 155 -45.67 3.88 -22.18
CA LEU A 155 -46.98 3.57 -21.60
C LEU A 155 -48.12 3.86 -22.57
N GLU A 156 -48.07 4.97 -23.33
CA GLU A 156 -49.01 5.26 -24.42
C GLU A 156 -49.00 4.16 -25.48
N GLY A 157 -47.83 3.74 -25.94
CA GLY A 157 -47.73 2.68 -26.93
C GLY A 157 -48.25 1.33 -26.43
N LEU A 158 -48.04 1.00 -25.15
CA LEU A 158 -48.59 -0.20 -24.51
C LEU A 158 -50.13 -0.15 -24.40
N LEU A 159 -50.69 1.00 -24.02
CA LEU A 159 -52.14 1.22 -23.96
C LEU A 159 -52.79 1.08 -25.34
N ASP A 160 -52.19 1.66 -26.37
CA ASP A 160 -52.65 1.52 -27.74
C ASP A 160 -52.66 0.05 -28.18
N ARG A 161 -51.63 -0.75 -27.82
CA ARG A 161 -51.60 -2.20 -28.15
C ARG A 161 -52.61 -3.04 -27.37
N ALA A 162 -52.90 -2.67 -26.12
CA ALA A 162 -53.95 -3.32 -25.34
C ALA A 162 -55.33 -3.15 -26.02
N ARG A 163 -55.50 -2.05 -26.76
CA ARG A 163 -56.73 -1.68 -27.47
C ARG A 163 -56.80 -2.24 -28.91
N ASP A 164 -55.67 -2.56 -29.54
CA ASP A 164 -55.54 -2.98 -30.96
C ASP A 164 -56.11 -4.36 -31.37
N GLY A 165 -56.89 -5.06 -30.55
CA GLY A 165 -57.66 -6.27 -30.97
C GLY A 165 -56.88 -7.53 -31.43
N SER A 166 -55.55 -7.48 -31.55
CA SER A 166 -54.69 -8.59 -32.01
C SER A 166 -54.52 -9.72 -30.96
N THR A 167 -54.03 -10.91 -31.36
CA THR A 167 -53.83 -12.08 -30.47
C THR A 167 -52.95 -11.79 -29.25
N THR A 168 -51.97 -10.88 -29.39
CA THR A 168 -51.08 -10.42 -28.30
C THR A 168 -51.79 -9.50 -27.29
N SER A 169 -52.93 -8.89 -27.66
CA SER A 169 -53.69 -7.94 -26.82
C SER A 169 -54.36 -8.59 -25.59
N ARG A 170 -54.60 -9.91 -25.60
CA ARG A 170 -55.31 -10.61 -24.50
C ARG A 170 -54.58 -10.51 -23.16
N LEU A 171 -53.25 -10.59 -23.18
CA LEU A 171 -52.42 -10.47 -21.98
C LEU A 171 -52.30 -9.01 -21.52
N LEU A 172 -52.08 -8.09 -22.47
CA LEU A 172 -51.94 -6.65 -22.21
C LEU A 172 -53.22 -6.01 -21.67
N ARG A 173 -54.41 -6.49 -22.06
CA ARG A 173 -55.69 -6.01 -21.52
C ARG A 173 -55.85 -6.18 -20.01
N ARG A 174 -55.26 -7.24 -19.43
CA ARG A 174 -55.26 -7.43 -17.95
C ARG A 174 -54.42 -6.35 -17.25
N LEU A 175 -53.47 -5.76 -17.97
CA LEU A 175 -52.58 -4.71 -17.47
C LEU A 175 -53.02 -3.30 -17.87
N GLU A 176 -54.15 -3.13 -18.58
CA GLU A 176 -54.58 -1.81 -19.04
C GLU A 176 -54.82 -0.84 -17.87
N LYS A 177 -55.55 -1.26 -16.84
CA LYS A 177 -55.79 -0.45 -15.64
C LYS A 177 -54.49 -0.03 -14.94
N PRO A 178 -53.58 -0.95 -14.56
CA PRO A 178 -52.33 -0.54 -13.91
C PRO A 178 -51.43 0.33 -14.80
N ILE A 179 -51.39 0.09 -16.12
CA ILE A 179 -50.63 0.93 -17.06
C ILE A 179 -51.22 2.34 -17.15
N ALA A 180 -52.56 2.48 -17.20
CA ALA A 180 -53.24 3.77 -17.24
C ALA A 180 -53.08 4.56 -15.93
N THR A 181 -53.15 3.88 -14.78
CA THR A 181 -52.86 4.48 -13.47
C THR A 181 -51.42 4.99 -13.42
N LEU A 182 -50.45 4.16 -13.85
CA LEU A 182 -49.05 4.56 -13.89
C LEU A 182 -48.81 5.75 -14.83
N HIS A 183 -49.42 5.75 -16.01
CA HIS A 183 -49.33 6.87 -16.97
C HIS A 183 -49.83 8.17 -16.36
N SER A 184 -50.95 8.13 -15.63
CA SER A 184 -51.50 9.31 -14.93
C SER A 184 -50.54 9.82 -13.84
N TRP A 185 -49.97 8.91 -13.05
CA TRP A 185 -49.00 9.26 -11.99
C TRP A 185 -47.72 9.87 -12.54
N VAL A 186 -47.17 9.30 -13.63
CA VAL A 186 -45.97 9.83 -14.28
C VAL A 186 -46.19 11.28 -14.73
N HIS A 187 -47.34 11.59 -15.36
CA HIS A 187 -47.64 12.95 -15.82
C HIS A 187 -47.69 13.98 -14.69
N ILE A 188 -48.09 13.58 -13.47
CA ILE A 188 -48.12 14.47 -12.30
C ILE A 188 -46.70 14.86 -11.87
N VAL A 189 -45.76 13.90 -11.88
CA VAL A 189 -44.39 14.11 -11.39
C VAL A 189 -43.42 14.58 -12.48
N LEU A 190 -43.77 14.40 -13.75
CA LEU A 190 -42.91 14.69 -14.91
C LEU A 190 -42.29 16.09 -14.91
N PRO A 191 -43.00 17.19 -14.54
CA PRO A 191 -42.38 18.52 -14.49
C PRO A 191 -41.18 18.63 -13.54
N ILE A 192 -41.23 17.95 -12.40
CA ILE A 192 -40.13 17.93 -11.42
C ILE A 192 -38.91 17.23 -12.03
N PHE A 193 -39.15 16.10 -12.68
CA PHE A 193 -38.10 15.32 -13.33
C PHE A 193 -37.46 16.05 -14.52
N ILE A 194 -38.23 16.80 -15.31
CA ILE A 194 -37.69 17.63 -16.40
C ILE A 194 -36.71 18.68 -15.86
N VAL A 195 -37.07 19.40 -14.78
CA VAL A 195 -36.18 20.39 -14.17
C VAL A 195 -34.94 19.71 -13.59
N ALA A 196 -35.12 18.61 -12.85
CA ALA A 196 -34.01 17.82 -12.32
C ALA A 196 -33.09 17.29 -13.43
N GLY A 197 -33.65 16.85 -14.56
CA GLY A 197 -32.92 16.35 -15.71
C GLY A 197 -32.00 17.40 -16.32
N VAL A 198 -32.49 18.63 -16.49
CA VAL A 198 -31.67 19.74 -16.99
C VAL A 198 -30.54 20.11 -16.02
N VAL A 199 -30.81 20.16 -14.72
CA VAL A 199 -29.80 20.49 -13.70
C VAL A 199 -28.74 19.39 -13.59
N LEU A 200 -29.15 18.13 -13.43
CA LEU A 200 -28.25 16.99 -13.37
C LEU A 200 -27.41 16.86 -14.64
N SER A 201 -28.01 17.15 -15.80
CA SER A 201 -27.30 17.19 -17.08
C SER A 201 -26.13 18.17 -17.06
N CYS A 202 -26.36 19.39 -16.56
CA CYS A 202 -25.29 20.39 -16.48
C CYS A 202 -24.18 19.94 -15.52
N MET A 203 -24.53 19.37 -14.37
CA MET A 203 -23.57 18.89 -13.39
C MET A 203 -22.65 17.81 -13.97
N HIS A 204 -23.22 16.72 -14.51
CA HIS A 204 -22.38 15.61 -14.94
C HIS A 204 -21.56 15.92 -16.21
N GLN A 205 -22.05 16.80 -17.10
CA GLN A 205 -21.28 17.26 -18.26
C GLN A 205 -20.05 18.05 -17.80
N SER A 206 -20.19 18.86 -16.73
CA SER A 206 -19.07 19.59 -16.16
C SER A 206 -18.09 18.68 -15.40
N SER A 207 -18.58 17.73 -14.59
CA SER A 207 -17.72 16.86 -13.77
C SER A 207 -16.88 15.88 -14.60
N LEU A 208 -17.35 15.46 -15.78
CA LEU A 208 -16.53 14.74 -16.75
C LEU A 208 -15.28 15.53 -17.19
N GLY A 209 -15.37 16.86 -17.27
CA GLY A 209 -14.22 17.72 -17.57
C GLY A 209 -13.22 17.79 -16.41
N THR A 210 -13.66 17.56 -15.17
CA THR A 210 -12.78 17.53 -13.99
C THR A 210 -11.91 16.26 -13.95
N LEU A 211 -12.28 15.18 -14.65
CA LEU A 211 -11.57 13.89 -14.58
C LEU A 211 -10.09 14.00 -14.96
N MET A 212 -9.73 14.86 -15.90
CA MET A 212 -8.32 15.01 -16.31
C MET A 212 -7.54 15.98 -15.40
N LEU A 213 -8.21 16.82 -14.61
CA LEU A 213 -7.56 17.77 -13.69
C LEU A 213 -6.87 17.09 -12.51
N ILE A 214 -7.17 15.82 -12.25
CA ILE A 214 -6.51 15.03 -11.20
C ILE A 214 -5.11 14.56 -11.63
N ALA A 215 -4.74 14.69 -12.91
CA ALA A 215 -3.49 14.20 -13.47
C ALA A 215 -2.72 15.27 -14.26
N PRO A 216 -2.47 16.47 -13.68
CA PRO A 216 -1.90 17.61 -14.41
C PRO A 216 -0.52 17.31 -15.01
N THR A 217 0.28 16.48 -14.33
CA THR A 217 1.62 16.07 -14.80
C THR A 217 1.62 15.06 -15.94
N LYS A 218 0.46 14.53 -16.33
CA LYS A 218 0.29 13.55 -17.43
C LYS A 218 -0.53 14.12 -18.58
N THR A 219 -0.91 15.38 -18.52
CA THR A 219 -1.75 16.04 -19.52
C THR A 219 -0.96 17.13 -20.22
N SER A 220 -1.12 17.23 -21.54
CA SER A 220 -0.51 18.30 -22.32
C SER A 220 -1.04 19.66 -21.88
N ALA A 221 -0.14 20.64 -21.76
CA ALA A 221 -0.47 22.04 -21.50
C ALA A 221 -1.48 22.63 -22.51
N LEU A 222 -1.62 22.03 -23.71
CA LEU A 222 -2.60 22.44 -24.71
C LEU A 222 -4.06 22.26 -24.25
N TRP A 223 -4.36 21.26 -23.40
CA TRP A 223 -5.71 21.02 -22.86
C TRP A 223 -5.80 21.04 -21.34
N ASP A 224 -4.68 20.99 -20.61
CA ASP A 224 -4.68 21.14 -19.15
C ASP A 224 -5.04 22.59 -18.75
N THR A 225 -6.26 22.77 -18.23
CA THR A 225 -6.76 24.07 -17.77
C THR A 225 -7.82 23.89 -16.68
N SER A 226 -7.78 24.73 -15.65
CA SER A 226 -8.75 24.68 -14.54
C SER A 226 -10.20 24.92 -14.98
N ILE A 227 -10.43 25.55 -16.14
CA ILE A 227 -11.78 25.77 -16.68
C ILE A 227 -12.29 24.62 -17.57
N LEU A 228 -11.57 23.49 -17.63
CA LEU A 228 -11.95 22.32 -18.43
C LEU A 228 -13.40 21.82 -18.15
N PRO A 229 -13.92 21.83 -16.90
CA PRO A 229 -15.32 21.51 -16.61
C PRO A 229 -16.32 22.41 -17.35
N LEU A 230 -16.02 23.71 -17.42
CA LEU A 230 -16.85 24.68 -18.13
C LEU A 230 -16.78 24.51 -19.65
N LEU A 231 -15.58 24.24 -20.19
CA LEU A 231 -15.40 23.95 -21.61
C LEU A 231 -16.16 22.69 -22.02
N PHE A 232 -16.16 21.65 -21.18
CA PHE A 232 -16.92 20.42 -21.41
C PHE A 232 -18.42 20.63 -21.41
N LEU A 233 -18.92 21.43 -20.46
CA LEU A 233 -20.33 21.81 -20.41
C LEU A 233 -20.74 22.59 -21.67
N LEU A 234 -19.97 23.61 -22.06
CA LEU A 234 -20.29 24.42 -23.24
C LEU A 234 -20.21 23.63 -24.54
N SER A 235 -19.29 22.68 -24.66
CA SER A 235 -19.24 21.81 -25.86
C SER A 235 -20.43 20.85 -25.91
N ALA A 236 -20.97 20.41 -24.77
CA ALA A 236 -22.22 19.65 -24.72
C ALA A 236 -23.43 20.49 -25.20
N PHE A 237 -23.53 21.76 -24.77
CA PHE A 237 -24.51 22.70 -25.32
C PHE A 237 -24.34 22.93 -26.82
N MET A 238 -23.09 23.03 -27.28
CA MET A 238 -22.75 23.21 -28.68
C MET A 238 -23.25 22.04 -29.55
N VAL A 239 -23.11 20.79 -29.10
CA VAL A 239 -23.46 19.59 -29.88
C VAL A 239 -24.91 19.12 -29.73
N GLY A 240 -25.62 19.55 -28.68
CA GLY A 240 -26.98 19.09 -28.39
C GLY A 240 -27.97 19.23 -29.56
N PHE A 241 -28.18 20.45 -30.07
CA PHE A 241 -29.07 20.66 -31.21
C PHE A 241 -28.55 20.08 -32.54
N PRO A 242 -27.25 20.15 -32.87
CA PRO A 242 -26.67 19.39 -33.98
C PRO A 242 -27.07 17.90 -33.98
N MET A 243 -27.02 17.23 -32.83
CA MET A 243 -27.42 15.82 -32.71
C MET A 243 -28.91 15.61 -33.01
N VAL A 244 -29.79 16.49 -32.53
CA VAL A 244 -31.24 16.44 -32.83
C VAL A 244 -31.52 16.62 -34.32
N ILE A 245 -30.79 17.54 -34.97
CA ILE A 245 -30.90 17.76 -36.42
C ILE A 245 -30.41 16.53 -37.19
N LEU A 246 -29.27 15.96 -36.80
CA LEU A 246 -28.71 14.76 -37.42
C LEU A 246 -29.70 13.58 -37.30
N GLU A 247 -30.23 13.36 -36.11
CA GLU A 247 -31.22 12.32 -35.81
C GLU A 247 -32.48 12.48 -36.67
N SER A 248 -33.06 13.69 -36.71
CA SER A 248 -34.27 13.97 -37.51
C SER A 248 -34.02 13.69 -38.99
N ILE A 249 -32.89 14.16 -39.56
CA ILE A 249 -32.53 13.91 -40.97
C ILE A 249 -32.36 12.41 -41.23
N TYR A 250 -31.67 11.68 -40.34
CA TYR A 250 -31.43 10.25 -40.52
C TYR A 250 -32.71 9.42 -40.39
N ALA A 251 -33.58 9.76 -39.43
CA ALA A 251 -34.91 9.16 -39.30
C ALA A 251 -35.76 9.40 -40.56
N ASN A 252 -35.69 10.60 -41.13
CA ASN A 252 -36.40 10.93 -42.38
C ASN A 252 -35.94 10.07 -43.56
N ILE A 253 -34.62 9.85 -43.69
CA ILE A 253 -34.05 8.99 -44.74
C ILE A 253 -34.42 7.52 -44.51
N SER A 254 -34.19 7.02 -43.29
CA SER A 254 -34.39 5.61 -42.91
C SER A 254 -35.84 5.16 -43.06
N PHE A 255 -36.78 6.04 -42.73
CA PHE A 255 -38.21 5.75 -42.80
C PHE A 255 -38.90 6.30 -44.07
N GLY A 256 -38.24 7.14 -44.86
CA GLY A 256 -38.80 7.74 -46.08
C GLY A 256 -39.84 8.83 -45.79
N ARG A 257 -39.61 9.63 -44.74
CA ARG A 257 -40.53 10.68 -44.26
C ARG A 257 -40.18 12.04 -44.88
N LYS A 258 -41.17 12.95 -44.94
CA LYS A 258 -40.92 14.36 -45.32
C LYS A 258 -39.97 15.01 -44.29
N ALA A 259 -38.90 15.65 -44.77
CA ALA A 259 -37.95 16.34 -43.91
C ALA A 259 -38.60 17.57 -43.23
N GLU A 260 -38.40 17.69 -41.91
CA GLU A 260 -39.00 18.74 -41.07
C GLU A 260 -38.22 20.07 -41.14
N MET A 261 -37.81 20.48 -42.34
CA MET A 261 -36.93 21.66 -42.53
C MET A 261 -37.51 22.97 -41.98
N GLU A 262 -38.84 23.05 -41.83
CA GLU A 262 -39.55 24.16 -41.17
C GLU A 262 -39.18 24.31 -39.68
N LEU A 263 -38.79 23.22 -39.03
CA LEU A 263 -38.32 23.17 -37.65
C LEU A 263 -36.78 23.24 -37.58
N LEU A 264 -36.09 22.51 -38.45
CA LEU A 264 -34.62 22.41 -38.44
C LEU A 264 -33.94 23.73 -38.86
N THR A 265 -34.50 24.46 -39.84
CA THR A 265 -33.91 25.72 -40.33
C THR A 265 -33.88 26.80 -39.24
N PRO A 266 -34.95 27.06 -38.47
CA PRO A 266 -34.90 28.03 -37.39
C PRO A 266 -34.10 27.55 -36.18
N LEU A 267 -34.07 26.25 -35.89
CA LEU A 267 -33.25 25.69 -34.83
C LEU A 267 -31.75 25.89 -35.12
N SER A 268 -31.32 25.65 -36.36
CA SER A 268 -29.92 25.84 -36.79
C SER A 268 -29.41 27.29 -36.69
N ARG A 269 -30.31 28.29 -36.59
CA ARG A 269 -29.94 29.70 -36.39
C ARG A 269 -29.38 30.00 -35.00
N ILE A 270 -29.69 29.16 -34.01
CA ILE A 270 -29.25 29.33 -32.62
C ILE A 270 -27.88 28.70 -32.40
N ILE A 271 -27.53 27.65 -33.16
CA ILE A 271 -26.29 26.87 -33.01
C ILE A 271 -25.02 27.75 -33.03
N PRO A 272 -24.85 28.75 -33.92
CA PRO A 272 -23.67 29.60 -33.92
C PRO A 272 -23.43 30.36 -32.61
N TRP A 273 -24.48 30.66 -31.83
CA TRP A 273 -24.31 31.29 -30.52
C TRP A 273 -23.61 30.37 -29.52
N PHE A 274 -23.96 29.08 -29.50
CA PHE A 274 -23.29 28.11 -28.64
C PHE A 274 -21.85 27.84 -29.08
N ILE A 275 -21.61 27.74 -30.40
CA ILE A 275 -20.24 27.63 -30.94
C ILE A 275 -19.42 28.86 -30.55
N GLY A 276 -19.98 30.06 -30.69
CA GLY A 276 -19.33 31.32 -30.32
C GLY A 276 -19.00 31.40 -28.83
N ALA A 277 -19.91 31.01 -27.94
CA ALA A 277 -19.67 30.99 -26.51
C ALA A 277 -18.52 30.04 -26.11
N TYR A 278 -18.52 28.82 -26.67
CA TYR A 278 -17.41 27.88 -26.48
C TYR A 278 -16.09 28.43 -27.04
N ALA A 279 -16.13 28.99 -28.26
CA ALA A 279 -14.95 29.56 -28.91
C ALA A 279 -14.32 30.69 -28.10
N ILE A 280 -15.12 31.63 -27.59
CA ILE A 280 -14.64 32.76 -26.79
C ILE A 280 -13.87 32.27 -25.56
N LEU A 281 -14.41 31.29 -24.82
CA LEU A 281 -13.72 30.75 -23.65
C LEU A 281 -12.49 29.91 -24.04
N LYS A 282 -12.57 29.08 -25.09
CA LYS A 282 -11.45 28.25 -25.54
C LYS A 282 -10.27 29.10 -26.04
N PHE A 283 -10.53 30.10 -26.88
CA PHE A 283 -9.50 31.03 -27.35
C PHE A 283 -9.00 31.94 -26.24
N GLY A 284 -9.89 32.42 -25.36
CA GLY A 284 -9.54 33.23 -24.21
C GLY A 284 -8.59 32.50 -23.26
N ASP A 285 -8.88 31.24 -22.94
CA ASP A 285 -8.03 30.36 -22.13
C ASP A 285 -6.65 30.13 -22.75
N LEU A 286 -6.60 29.75 -24.04
CA LEU A 286 -5.34 29.59 -24.77
C LEU A 286 -4.52 30.89 -24.80
N PHE A 287 -5.19 32.04 -24.93
CA PHE A 287 -4.52 33.34 -24.90
C PHE A 287 -3.98 33.69 -23.51
N VAL A 288 -4.75 33.46 -22.44
CA VAL A 288 -4.32 33.72 -21.06
C VAL A 288 -3.13 32.84 -20.69
N ARG A 289 -3.17 31.56 -21.04
CA ARG A 289 -2.12 30.57 -20.75
C ARG A 289 -0.99 30.51 -21.77
N ARG A 290 -0.93 31.44 -22.73
CA ARG A 290 0.06 31.45 -23.84
C ARG A 290 1.52 31.31 -23.41
N HIS A 291 1.86 31.76 -22.20
CA HIS A 291 3.24 31.68 -21.67
C HIS A 291 3.58 30.30 -21.09
N GLN A 292 2.58 29.46 -20.87
CA GLN A 292 2.71 28.09 -20.34
C GLN A 292 2.56 27.03 -21.44
N ILE A 293 2.30 27.45 -22.69
CA ILE A 293 2.00 26.57 -23.81
C ILE A 293 3.11 26.70 -24.86
N ASP A 294 3.80 25.60 -25.14
CA ASP A 294 4.67 25.49 -26.31
C ASP A 294 3.95 24.71 -27.42
N PHE A 295 3.62 25.40 -28.51
CA PHE A 295 2.96 24.80 -29.67
C PHE A 295 3.91 23.95 -30.54
N LEU A 296 5.22 24.05 -30.34
CA LEU A 296 6.22 23.31 -31.09
C LEU A 296 6.68 22.04 -30.38
N GLU A 297 6.48 21.96 -29.07
CA GLU A 297 6.88 20.81 -28.23
C GLU A 297 6.25 19.49 -28.70
N ASN A 298 4.97 19.52 -29.09
CA ASN A 298 4.28 18.34 -29.64
C ASN A 298 3.49 18.70 -30.91
N PRO A 299 4.11 18.64 -32.10
CA PRO A 299 3.47 19.04 -33.36
C PRO A 299 2.20 18.24 -33.66
N ALA A 300 2.17 16.96 -33.30
CA ALA A 300 1.01 16.08 -33.46
C ALA A 300 -0.19 16.57 -32.63
N ALA A 301 0.05 16.89 -31.36
CA ALA A 301 -0.95 17.46 -30.47
C ALA A 301 -1.40 18.85 -30.92
N THR A 302 -0.47 19.71 -31.35
CA THR A 302 -0.79 21.03 -31.91
C THR A 302 -1.66 20.93 -33.17
N VAL A 303 -1.34 20.02 -34.09
CA VAL A 303 -2.18 19.75 -35.27
C VAL A 303 -3.55 19.25 -34.85
N ALA A 304 -3.64 18.33 -33.89
CA ALA A 304 -4.91 17.83 -33.38
C ALA A 304 -5.77 18.96 -32.78
N LEU A 305 -5.16 19.89 -32.02
CA LEU A 305 -5.83 21.08 -31.48
C LEU A 305 -6.28 22.03 -32.60
N VAL A 306 -5.43 22.29 -33.60
CA VAL A 306 -5.76 23.17 -34.73
C VAL A 306 -6.90 22.58 -35.56
N VAL A 307 -6.87 21.28 -35.82
CA VAL A 307 -7.94 20.58 -36.54
C VAL A 307 -9.23 20.60 -35.73
N GLU A 308 -9.18 20.31 -34.43
CA GLU A 308 -10.33 20.43 -33.51
C GLU A 308 -10.98 21.81 -33.61
N ILE A 309 -10.18 22.88 -33.57
CA ILE A 309 -10.65 24.26 -33.63
C ILE A 309 -11.17 24.62 -35.03
N LEU A 310 -10.40 24.38 -36.08
CA LEU A 310 -10.78 24.80 -37.43
C LEU A 310 -11.99 24.02 -37.96
N VAL A 311 -11.99 22.69 -37.81
CA VAL A 311 -13.05 21.81 -38.33
C VAL A 311 -14.25 21.78 -37.40
N GLY A 312 -14.03 21.79 -36.09
CA GLY A 312 -15.09 21.64 -35.09
C GLY A 312 -15.75 22.95 -34.66
N VAL A 313 -15.06 24.08 -34.78
CA VAL A 313 -15.51 25.38 -34.27
C VAL A 313 -15.63 26.40 -35.40
N VAL A 314 -14.52 26.76 -36.05
CA VAL A 314 -14.47 27.89 -36.99
C VAL A 314 -15.29 27.63 -38.25
N PHE A 315 -15.06 26.49 -38.92
CA PHE A 315 -15.72 26.17 -40.18
C PHE A 315 -17.25 26.00 -40.04
N PRO A 316 -17.77 25.20 -39.10
CA PRO A 316 -19.21 25.08 -38.92
C PRO A 316 -19.84 26.38 -38.42
N PHE A 317 -19.15 27.21 -37.64
CA PHE A 317 -19.62 28.55 -37.27
C PHE A 317 -19.90 29.37 -38.53
N LEU A 318 -18.94 29.48 -39.45
CA LEU A 318 -19.08 30.23 -40.69
C LEU A 318 -20.17 29.65 -41.60
N LEU A 319 -20.20 28.33 -41.79
CA LEU A 319 -21.21 27.68 -42.63
C LEU A 319 -22.63 27.92 -42.12
N LEU A 320 -22.83 27.79 -40.81
CA LEU A 320 -24.14 27.97 -40.20
C LEU A 320 -24.59 29.43 -40.17
N GLN A 321 -23.74 30.42 -40.47
CA GLN A 321 -24.16 31.81 -40.70
C GLN A 321 -24.87 31.99 -42.05
N ILE A 322 -24.55 31.13 -43.03
CA ILE A 322 -25.03 31.25 -44.41
C ILE A 322 -26.49 30.76 -44.50
N PRO A 323 -27.46 31.61 -44.92
CA PRO A 323 -28.87 31.20 -45.04
C PRO A 323 -29.10 30.03 -46.00
N ALA A 324 -28.31 29.92 -47.08
CA ALA A 324 -28.41 28.84 -48.06
C ALA A 324 -28.04 27.47 -47.44
N VAL A 325 -27.04 27.42 -46.57
CA VAL A 325 -26.64 26.20 -45.85
C VAL A 325 -27.76 25.73 -44.94
N ARG A 326 -28.32 26.64 -44.11
CA ARG A 326 -29.39 26.31 -43.16
C ARG A 326 -30.69 25.85 -43.81
N ARG A 327 -30.97 26.29 -45.05
CA ARG A 327 -32.18 25.94 -45.81
C ARG A 327 -32.05 24.66 -46.62
N SER A 328 -30.83 24.19 -46.87
CA SER A 328 -30.58 22.96 -47.63
C SER A 328 -30.34 21.78 -46.69
N MET A 329 -31.10 20.69 -46.86
CA MET A 329 -30.97 19.50 -46.03
C MET A 329 -29.57 18.88 -46.07
N GLY A 330 -28.94 18.84 -47.26
CA GLY A 330 -27.61 18.25 -47.42
C GLY A 330 -26.50 19.08 -46.78
N TRP A 331 -26.52 20.40 -47.00
CA TRP A 331 -25.55 21.32 -46.40
C TRP A 331 -25.74 21.47 -44.89
N LEU A 332 -26.99 21.46 -44.42
CA LEU A 332 -27.27 21.46 -42.99
C LEU A 332 -26.76 20.19 -42.32
N PHE A 333 -27.00 19.01 -42.91
CA PHE A 333 -26.44 17.73 -42.44
C PHE A 333 -24.92 17.80 -42.33
N PHE A 334 -24.25 18.31 -43.36
CA PHE A 334 -22.79 18.45 -43.37
C PHE A 334 -22.30 19.39 -42.26
N ALA A 335 -22.93 20.56 -42.12
CA ALA A 335 -22.55 21.54 -41.11
C ALA A 335 -22.72 21.00 -39.67
N VAL A 336 -23.83 20.31 -39.37
CA VAL A 336 -24.05 19.73 -38.03
C VAL A 336 -23.13 18.53 -37.76
N ALA A 337 -22.82 17.73 -38.77
CA ALA A 337 -21.87 16.63 -38.64
C ALA A 337 -20.46 17.13 -38.29
N LEU A 338 -20.04 18.27 -38.82
CA LEU A 338 -18.77 18.91 -38.45
C LEU A 338 -18.72 19.35 -36.99
N VAL A 339 -19.82 19.91 -36.46
CA VAL A 339 -19.90 20.28 -35.03
C VAL A 339 -19.80 19.03 -34.15
N ILE A 340 -20.55 17.98 -34.48
CA ILE A 340 -20.52 16.70 -33.77
C ILE A 340 -19.12 16.10 -33.79
N PHE A 341 -18.50 16.07 -34.97
CA PHE A 341 -17.14 15.60 -35.14
C PHE A 341 -16.13 16.43 -34.33
N GLY A 342 -16.28 17.75 -34.30
CA GLY A 342 -15.47 18.65 -33.48
C GLY A 342 -15.51 18.31 -31.99
N VAL A 343 -16.69 18.00 -31.45
CA VAL A 343 -16.82 17.60 -30.04
C VAL A 343 -16.24 16.21 -29.79
N ILE A 344 -16.42 15.26 -30.71
CA ILE A 344 -15.77 13.94 -30.62
C ILE A 344 -14.25 14.12 -30.60
N LEU A 345 -13.69 14.91 -31.51
CA LEU A 345 -12.26 15.22 -31.52
C LEU A 345 -11.81 15.86 -30.21
N ASN A 346 -12.57 16.81 -29.66
CA ASN A 346 -12.24 17.41 -28.37
C ASN A 346 -12.14 16.36 -27.25
N ARG A 347 -13.08 15.42 -27.15
CA ARG A 347 -13.03 14.37 -26.11
C ARG A 347 -11.87 13.39 -26.33
N LEU A 348 -11.66 12.95 -27.57
CA LEU A 348 -10.51 12.10 -27.90
C LEU A 348 -9.18 12.83 -27.64
N ASN A 349 -9.11 14.11 -27.97
CA ASN A 349 -7.92 14.91 -27.73
C ASN A 349 -7.65 15.06 -26.23
N VAL A 350 -8.65 15.38 -25.41
CA VAL A 350 -8.47 15.56 -23.97
C VAL A 350 -8.12 14.26 -23.24
N PHE A 351 -8.72 13.13 -23.61
CA PHE A 351 -8.49 11.86 -22.91
C PHE A 351 -7.36 11.00 -23.49
N LEU A 352 -7.04 11.12 -24.78
CA LEU A 352 -6.01 10.29 -25.45
C LEU A 352 -4.82 11.10 -25.96
N VAL A 353 -5.04 12.18 -26.70
CA VAL A 353 -3.92 12.95 -27.31
C VAL A 353 -3.18 13.80 -26.28
N SER A 354 -3.92 14.37 -25.33
CA SER A 354 -3.41 15.16 -24.23
C SER A 354 -2.75 14.28 -23.18
N TYR A 355 -3.25 13.06 -22.98
CA TYR A 355 -2.70 12.15 -21.99
C TYR A 355 -1.35 11.61 -22.48
N ASN A 356 -0.29 12.19 -21.94
CA ASN A 356 1.07 11.80 -22.19
C ASN A 356 1.67 11.35 -20.86
N PRO A 357 1.53 10.06 -20.50
CA PRO A 357 2.14 9.58 -19.28
C PRO A 357 3.65 9.73 -19.44
N PRO A 358 4.37 10.14 -18.38
CA PRO A 358 5.79 9.94 -18.40
C PRO A 358 6.01 8.43 -18.59
N TYR A 359 7.09 8.06 -19.25
CA TYR A 359 7.51 6.68 -19.43
C TYR A 359 6.80 5.90 -20.53
N LEU A 360 6.22 6.58 -21.53
CA LEU A 360 5.52 5.94 -22.64
C LEU A 360 6.47 5.13 -23.54
N VAL A 361 6.63 3.83 -23.26
CA VAL A 361 7.42 2.90 -24.07
C VAL A 361 6.73 2.56 -25.40
N LYS A 362 5.40 2.62 -25.41
CA LYS A 362 4.58 2.29 -26.58
C LYS A 362 3.38 3.23 -26.64
N ALA A 363 3.19 3.90 -27.76
CA ALA A 363 1.99 4.70 -27.99
C ALA A 363 0.74 3.80 -27.92
N TYR A 364 -0.27 4.26 -27.18
CA TYR A 364 -1.55 3.57 -27.15
C TYR A 364 -2.26 3.69 -28.51
N PHE A 365 -2.67 2.55 -29.04
CA PHE A 365 -3.60 2.47 -30.16
C PHE A 365 -4.62 1.35 -29.87
N PRO A 366 -5.92 1.62 -30.03
CA PRO A 366 -6.96 0.66 -29.66
C PRO A 366 -6.80 -0.66 -30.45
N SER A 367 -6.99 -1.77 -29.75
CA SER A 367 -7.00 -3.09 -30.37
C SER A 367 -8.21 -3.27 -31.30
N VAL A 368 -8.18 -4.30 -32.14
CA VAL A 368 -9.34 -4.71 -32.94
C VAL A 368 -10.55 -5.03 -32.05
N GLY A 369 -10.31 -5.61 -30.87
CA GLY A 369 -11.36 -5.93 -29.91
C GLY A 369 -11.99 -4.67 -29.30
N GLU A 370 -11.18 -3.66 -28.99
CA GLU A 370 -11.65 -2.36 -28.50
C GLU A 370 -12.53 -1.66 -29.53
N ILE A 371 -12.06 -1.56 -30.78
CA ILE A 371 -12.80 -0.95 -31.90
C ILE A 371 -14.10 -1.71 -32.18
N ALA A 372 -14.05 -3.04 -32.23
CA ALA A 372 -15.22 -3.87 -32.48
C ALA A 372 -16.30 -3.69 -31.41
N MET A 373 -15.90 -3.58 -30.14
CA MET A 373 -16.82 -3.31 -29.04
C MET A 373 -17.47 -1.92 -29.17
N THR A 374 -16.69 -0.86 -29.40
CA THR A 374 -17.21 0.49 -29.62
C THR A 374 -18.23 0.53 -30.79
N ILE A 375 -17.92 -0.15 -31.90
CA ILE A 375 -18.85 -0.28 -33.04
C ILE A 375 -20.13 -1.03 -32.63
N ALA A 376 -20.02 -2.07 -31.81
CA ALA A 376 -21.18 -2.81 -31.30
C ALA A 376 -22.06 -1.97 -30.39
N ILE A 377 -21.48 -1.12 -29.53
CA ILE A 377 -22.23 -0.19 -28.67
C ILE A 377 -23.02 0.80 -29.54
N VAL A 378 -22.38 1.46 -30.51
CA VAL A 378 -23.06 2.39 -31.44
C VAL A 378 -24.13 1.68 -32.26
N SER A 379 -23.83 0.47 -32.76
CA SER A 379 -24.78 -0.33 -33.54
C SER A 379 -26.00 -0.71 -32.71
N SER A 380 -25.80 -1.01 -31.42
CA SER A 380 -26.87 -1.34 -30.48
C SER A 380 -27.77 -0.14 -30.21
N ILE A 381 -27.20 1.07 -30.05
CA ILE A 381 -27.98 2.31 -29.93
C ILE A 381 -28.89 2.48 -31.16
N LEU A 382 -28.35 2.38 -32.37
CA LEU A 382 -29.12 2.55 -33.61
C LEU A 382 -30.19 1.46 -33.79
N PHE A 383 -29.86 0.21 -33.47
CA PHE A 383 -30.78 -0.91 -33.53
C PHE A 383 -31.94 -0.74 -32.54
N CYS A 384 -31.63 -0.42 -31.28
CA CYS A 384 -32.62 -0.16 -30.24
C CYS A 384 -33.47 1.08 -30.54
N TYR A 385 -32.89 2.14 -31.12
CA TYR A 385 -33.64 3.31 -31.56
C TYR A 385 -34.70 2.92 -32.60
N ARG A 386 -34.29 2.18 -33.66
CA ARG A 386 -35.22 1.72 -34.69
C ARG A 386 -36.29 0.79 -34.11
N LEU A 387 -35.91 -0.09 -33.18
CA LEU A 387 -36.82 -0.97 -32.46
C LEU A 387 -37.88 -0.13 -31.75
N LEU A 388 -37.46 0.76 -30.86
CA LEU A 388 -38.38 1.56 -30.04
C LEU A 388 -39.30 2.46 -30.88
N VAL A 389 -38.79 3.07 -31.96
CA VAL A 389 -39.62 3.89 -32.87
C VAL A 389 -40.63 3.05 -33.69
N THR A 390 -40.34 1.78 -33.94
CA THR A 390 -41.26 0.87 -34.63
C THR A 390 -42.35 0.38 -33.67
N PHE A 391 -42.00 0.17 -32.40
CA PHE A 391 -42.93 -0.36 -31.39
C PHE A 391 -43.75 0.70 -30.65
N PHE A 392 -43.23 1.92 -30.47
CA PHE A 392 -43.82 2.99 -29.65
C PHE A 392 -44.05 4.30 -30.44
N PRO A 393 -45.05 5.13 -30.04
CA PRO A 393 -45.36 6.40 -30.67
C PRO A 393 -44.36 7.51 -30.27
N ILE A 394 -43.16 7.46 -30.87
CA ILE A 394 -42.06 8.38 -30.55
C ILE A 394 -41.92 9.48 -31.62
N LEU A 395 -41.95 9.11 -32.90
CA LEU A 395 -41.87 10.09 -33.98
C LEU A 395 -43.21 10.82 -34.17
N PRO A 396 -43.19 12.10 -34.59
CA PRO A 396 -44.39 12.82 -35.01
C PRO A 396 -45.08 12.12 -36.19
N GLY A 397 -46.30 12.51 -36.54
CA GLY A 397 -47.13 11.79 -37.52
C GLY A 397 -46.39 11.39 -38.80
N TYR A 398 -46.38 10.10 -39.16
CA TYR A 398 -45.79 9.56 -40.40
C TYR A 398 -46.56 10.06 -41.61
N VAL A 399 -45.99 11.07 -42.26
CA VAL A 399 -46.41 11.53 -43.59
C VAL A 399 -45.39 10.98 -44.59
N PRO A 400 -45.73 9.94 -45.37
CA PRO A 400 -44.85 9.46 -46.41
C PRO A 400 -44.67 10.59 -47.43
N ALA A 401 -43.43 10.85 -47.84
CA ALA A 401 -43.19 11.78 -48.93
C ALA A 401 -43.85 11.23 -50.20
N THR A 402 -44.63 12.04 -50.91
CA THR A 402 -45.22 11.66 -52.21
C THR A 402 -44.11 11.36 -53.23
N ALA A 403 -44.40 10.56 -54.25
CA ALA A 403 -43.43 10.29 -55.32
C ALA A 403 -42.93 11.60 -55.97
N GLU A 404 -43.80 12.59 -56.12
CA GLU A 404 -43.45 13.95 -56.55
C GLU A 404 -42.61 14.70 -55.53
N GLN A 405 -42.90 14.64 -54.23
CA GLN A 405 -42.02 15.24 -53.22
C GLN A 405 -40.67 14.56 -53.13
N LEU A 406 -40.60 13.24 -53.29
CA LEU A 406 -39.35 12.49 -53.41
C LEU A 406 -38.59 12.87 -54.67
N ALA A 407 -39.29 13.05 -55.80
CA ALA A 407 -38.72 13.53 -57.05
C ALA A 407 -38.27 14.99 -56.95
N ARG A 408 -39.03 15.86 -56.28
CA ARG A 408 -38.72 17.27 -56.04
C ARG A 408 -37.63 17.45 -55.00
N LEU A 409 -37.54 16.58 -53.99
CA LEU A 409 -36.39 16.50 -53.08
C LEU A 409 -35.16 15.96 -53.81
N ARG A 410 -35.32 15.04 -54.78
CA ARG A 410 -34.25 14.62 -55.68
C ARG A 410 -33.83 15.76 -56.62
N GLU A 411 -34.77 16.52 -57.15
CA GLU A 411 -34.54 17.64 -58.07
C GLU A 411 -33.99 18.89 -57.35
N GLU A 412 -34.50 19.24 -56.17
CA GLU A 412 -33.92 20.26 -55.27
C GLU A 412 -32.56 19.82 -54.78
N ARG A 413 -32.37 18.53 -54.46
CA ARG A 413 -31.04 17.97 -54.19
C ARG A 413 -30.16 18.14 -55.43
N GLU A 414 -30.61 17.84 -56.63
CA GLU A 414 -29.84 18.02 -57.88
C GLU A 414 -29.56 19.49 -58.22
N ARG A 415 -30.46 20.42 -57.89
CA ARG A 415 -30.31 21.88 -58.11
C ARG A 415 -29.45 22.57 -57.04
N THR A 416 -29.59 22.19 -55.77
CA THR A 416 -28.77 22.74 -54.66
C THR A 416 -27.45 22.01 -54.48
N VAL A 417 -27.37 20.77 -54.96
CA VAL A 417 -26.25 19.86 -54.83
C VAL A 417 -26.16 19.00 -56.09
N SER A 418 -25.46 19.49 -57.12
CA SER A 418 -25.24 18.71 -58.34
C SER A 418 -24.80 17.27 -58.02
N PRO A 419 -25.06 16.26 -58.87
CA PRO A 419 -24.56 14.89 -58.63
C PRO A 419 -23.05 14.88 -58.36
N ARG A 420 -22.31 15.81 -59.00
CA ARG A 420 -20.92 16.14 -58.67
C ARG A 420 -20.77 16.73 -57.28
N LEU A 421 -21.55 17.71 -56.83
CA LEU A 421 -21.48 18.26 -55.47
C LEU A 421 -21.92 17.28 -54.38
N THR A 422 -22.82 16.33 -54.65
CA THR A 422 -23.23 15.28 -53.70
C THR A 422 -22.12 14.23 -53.60
N TRP A 423 -21.53 13.86 -54.73
CA TRP A 423 -20.30 13.07 -54.74
C TRP A 423 -19.13 13.86 -54.15
N VAL A 424 -19.02 15.17 -54.31
CA VAL A 424 -18.01 16.00 -53.64
C VAL A 424 -18.31 16.09 -52.16
N ILE A 425 -19.53 16.21 -51.67
CA ILE A 425 -19.82 16.19 -50.22
C ILE A 425 -19.59 14.80 -49.64
N ARG A 426 -19.92 13.73 -50.37
CA ARG A 426 -19.64 12.35 -49.94
C ARG A 426 -18.15 12.03 -50.02
N ILE A 427 -17.47 12.44 -51.08
CA ILE A 427 -16.02 12.33 -51.26
C ILE A 427 -15.31 13.27 -50.32
N SER A 428 -15.84 14.44 -49.98
CA SER A 428 -15.28 15.36 -48.98
C SER A 428 -15.60 14.88 -47.59
N ALA A 429 -16.72 14.21 -47.31
CA ALA A 429 -16.95 13.56 -46.03
C ALA A 429 -16.11 12.29 -45.90
N ILE A 430 -15.93 11.52 -46.97
CA ILE A 430 -15.05 10.34 -47.06
C ILE A 430 -13.58 10.76 -47.14
N ALA A 431 -13.25 11.94 -47.67
CA ALA A 431 -11.91 12.49 -47.73
C ALA A 431 -11.63 13.40 -46.56
N VAL A 432 -12.62 13.85 -45.77
CA VAL A 432 -12.41 14.45 -44.44
C VAL A 432 -12.34 13.33 -43.43
N LEU A 433 -13.14 12.27 -43.55
CA LEU A 433 -12.99 11.04 -42.76
C LEU A 433 -11.73 10.28 -43.17
N GLY A 434 -11.39 10.30 -44.46
CA GLY A 434 -10.19 9.68 -45.03
C GLY A 434 -8.96 10.54 -44.85
N ALA A 435 -9.06 11.88 -44.94
CA ALA A 435 -8.02 12.79 -44.47
C ALA A 435 -7.98 12.82 -42.95
N PHE A 436 -9.02 12.45 -42.22
CA PHE A 436 -8.95 12.26 -40.77
C PHE A 436 -8.30 10.94 -40.47
N VAL A 437 -8.66 9.83 -41.11
CA VAL A 437 -7.95 8.55 -40.95
C VAL A 437 -6.51 8.73 -41.40
N LEU A 438 -6.25 9.49 -42.47
CA LEU A 438 -4.91 9.79 -42.95
C LEU A 438 -4.19 10.81 -42.07
N VAL A 439 -4.82 11.87 -41.57
CA VAL A 439 -4.21 12.86 -40.66
C VAL A 439 -4.05 12.24 -39.30
N TYR A 440 -4.98 11.46 -38.80
CA TYR A 440 -4.83 10.62 -37.61
C TYR A 440 -3.74 9.58 -37.84
N PHE A 441 -3.67 8.94 -39.01
CA PHE A 441 -2.61 8.01 -39.36
C PHE A 441 -1.28 8.71 -39.58
N LEU A 442 -1.25 9.97 -40.02
CA LEU A 442 -0.07 10.80 -40.22
C LEU A 442 0.36 11.46 -38.93
N VAL A 443 -0.57 11.82 -38.06
CA VAL A 443 -0.38 12.29 -36.68
C VAL A 443 0.09 11.13 -35.84
N HIS A 444 -0.46 9.93 -36.06
CA HIS A 444 0.04 8.65 -35.55
C HIS A 444 1.39 8.33 -36.17
N LYS A 445 1.61 8.53 -37.47
CA LYS A 445 2.92 8.33 -38.10
C LYS A 445 3.92 9.34 -37.55
N THR A 446 3.54 10.59 -37.28
CA THR A 446 4.41 11.59 -36.67
C THR A 446 4.54 11.43 -35.17
N ALA A 447 3.57 10.83 -34.48
CA ALA A 447 3.64 10.51 -33.06
C ALA A 447 4.43 9.22 -32.84
N VAL A 448 4.32 8.26 -33.76
CA VAL A 448 5.17 7.07 -33.87
C VAL A 448 6.56 7.49 -34.32
N GLU A 449 6.72 8.37 -35.30
CA GLU A 449 8.02 8.92 -35.73
C GLU A 449 8.58 9.90 -34.70
N ALA A 450 7.77 10.59 -33.89
CA ALA A 450 8.23 11.42 -32.78
C ALA A 450 8.53 10.56 -31.57
N SER A 451 7.82 9.44 -31.36
CA SER A 451 8.19 8.42 -30.38
C SER A 451 9.44 7.68 -30.84
N GLU A 452 9.60 7.35 -32.12
CA GLU A 452 10.79 6.76 -32.72
C GLU A 452 11.93 7.77 -32.74
N ARG A 453 11.67 9.07 -32.97
CA ARG A 453 12.67 10.14 -32.84
C ARG A 453 12.98 10.48 -31.39
N THR A 454 12.03 10.41 -30.46
CA THR A 454 12.29 10.59 -29.03
C THR A 454 13.02 9.38 -28.50
N VAL A 455 12.69 8.17 -28.95
CA VAL A 455 13.45 6.95 -28.68
C VAL A 455 14.84 7.05 -29.32
N ALA A 456 14.97 7.52 -30.56
CA ALA A 456 16.26 7.69 -31.24
C ALA A 456 17.07 8.89 -30.71
N GLU A 457 16.42 9.94 -30.20
CA GLU A 457 17.01 11.12 -29.55
C GLU A 457 17.40 10.77 -28.12
N VAL A 458 16.63 9.96 -27.41
CA VAL A 458 17.02 9.32 -26.15
C VAL A 458 18.21 8.39 -26.42
N GLU A 459 18.19 7.58 -27.49
CA GLU A 459 19.35 6.79 -27.95
C GLU A 459 20.54 7.66 -28.39
N ARG A 460 20.32 8.90 -28.86
CA ARG A 460 21.35 9.88 -29.27
C ARG A 460 21.90 10.70 -28.10
N VAL A 461 21.07 11.07 -27.13
CA VAL A 461 21.40 11.79 -25.89
C VAL A 461 22.05 10.84 -24.88
N ILE A 462 21.67 9.55 -24.87
CA ILE A 462 22.47 8.48 -24.27
C ILE A 462 23.86 8.37 -24.93
N LYS A 463 24.01 8.86 -26.17
CA LYS A 463 25.27 8.87 -26.96
C LYS A 463 26.08 10.17 -26.87
N GLU A 464 25.53 11.25 -26.30
CA GLU A 464 26.19 12.55 -26.11
C GLU A 464 26.20 12.86 -24.61
N GLU A 465 27.33 12.57 -23.95
CA GLU A 465 27.50 12.67 -22.48
C GLU A 465 27.19 14.09 -21.94
N PRO A 466 26.38 14.23 -20.86
CA PRO A 466 26.18 15.52 -20.21
C PRO A 466 27.36 15.88 -19.30
N VAL A 467 27.84 17.13 -19.40
CA VAL A 467 28.90 17.68 -18.54
C VAL A 467 28.52 17.59 -17.07
N HIS A 468 29.21 16.71 -16.34
CA HIS A 468 29.17 16.59 -14.89
C HIS A 468 29.79 17.81 -14.21
N VAL A 469 29.02 18.44 -13.31
CA VAL A 469 29.62 19.25 -12.23
C VAL A 469 29.97 18.27 -11.12
N SER A 470 31.26 17.97 -10.97
CA SER A 470 31.74 17.06 -9.92
C SER A 470 31.45 17.65 -8.54
N PRO A 471 30.66 16.96 -7.68
CA PRO A 471 30.65 17.28 -6.26
C PRO A 471 32.03 16.92 -5.67
N PRO A 472 32.48 17.62 -4.60
CA PRO A 472 33.81 17.40 -4.05
C PRO A 472 33.95 15.94 -3.60
N SER A 473 35.04 15.31 -4.04
CA SER A 473 35.40 13.93 -3.70
C SER A 473 35.67 13.82 -2.20
N LEU A 474 34.75 13.20 -1.47
CA LEU A 474 35.10 12.57 -0.20
C LEU A 474 35.69 11.20 -0.52
N PRO A 475 36.88 10.85 -0.01
CA PRO A 475 37.44 9.52 -0.24
C PRO A 475 36.54 8.48 0.43
N ALA A 476 35.81 7.72 -0.40
CA ALA A 476 35.18 6.49 0.03
C ALA A 476 36.29 5.50 0.41
N PRO A 477 36.30 4.93 1.63
CA PRO A 477 37.28 3.91 1.95
C PRO A 477 36.95 2.59 1.23
N LEU A 478 38.01 1.97 0.72
CA LEU A 478 38.10 0.72 -0.03
C LEU A 478 37.39 -0.47 0.65
N ARG A 479 36.78 -1.34 -0.17
CA ARG A 479 36.35 -2.71 0.16
C ARG A 479 37.59 -3.64 0.11
N PRO A 480 37.64 -4.83 0.77
CA PRO A 480 36.55 -5.63 1.33
C PRO A 480 36.76 -6.19 2.77
N GLU A 481 35.69 -6.70 3.40
CA GLU A 481 35.74 -7.89 4.26
C GLU A 481 34.33 -8.52 4.29
N ALA A 482 34.17 -9.69 3.67
CA ALA A 482 32.95 -10.47 3.46
C ALA A 482 31.58 -9.85 3.87
N TYR A 483 31.10 -8.93 3.01
CA TYR A 483 29.70 -8.54 2.78
C TYR A 483 28.89 -8.04 4.00
N ARG A 484 28.96 -6.72 4.23
CA ARG A 484 28.08 -5.97 5.14
C ARG A 484 26.61 -6.38 4.95
N LYS A 485 25.98 -6.89 6.03
CA LYS A 485 24.73 -7.66 5.98
C LYS A 485 23.45 -6.82 5.92
N VAL A 486 23.53 -5.49 6.13
CA VAL A 486 22.41 -4.54 6.01
C VAL A 486 22.93 -3.24 5.38
N TYR A 487 22.28 -2.78 4.32
CA TYR A 487 22.51 -1.50 3.65
C TYR A 487 21.39 -0.54 4.07
N VAL A 488 21.71 0.62 4.63
CA VAL A 488 20.71 1.70 4.72
C VAL A 488 20.64 2.33 3.34
N MET A 489 19.50 2.20 2.66
CA MET A 489 19.26 2.89 1.39
C MET A 489 19.11 4.38 1.67
N SER A 490 20.25 5.05 1.81
CA SER A 490 20.40 6.47 2.09
C SER A 490 21.08 7.13 0.90
N ASP A 491 20.28 7.41 -0.13
CA ASP A 491 20.74 8.09 -1.33
C ASP A 491 20.26 9.56 -1.30
N PRO A 492 21.12 10.55 -1.56
CA PRO A 492 20.74 11.97 -1.56
C PRO A 492 19.56 12.30 -2.49
N GLY A 493 19.40 11.57 -3.61
CA GLY A 493 18.26 11.71 -4.52
C GLY A 493 16.97 11.07 -3.98
N LEU A 494 17.06 9.95 -3.24
CA LEU A 494 15.92 9.35 -2.52
C LEU A 494 15.46 10.23 -1.35
N ASN A 495 16.42 10.84 -0.66
CA ASN A 495 16.21 11.63 0.55
C ASN A 495 15.71 13.05 0.25
N ALA A 496 16.09 13.65 -0.90
CA ALA A 496 15.65 14.99 -1.31
C ALA A 496 14.14 15.10 -1.61
N ALA A 497 13.42 13.97 -1.63
CA ALA A 497 11.96 13.91 -1.83
C ALA A 497 11.26 13.03 -0.75
N SER A 498 11.91 12.81 0.40
CA SER A 498 11.41 11.95 1.48
C SER A 498 10.95 12.71 2.72
N ASP A 499 10.50 13.96 2.58
CA ASP A 499 10.20 14.88 3.68
C ASP A 499 9.28 14.31 4.77
N ASP A 500 8.57 13.21 4.47
CA ASP A 500 7.65 12.52 5.39
C ASP A 500 8.19 11.21 6.02
N TYR A 501 9.26 10.59 5.51
CA TYR A 501 9.73 9.27 6.01
C TYR A 501 11.26 9.02 6.03
N GLU A 502 11.72 8.29 7.06
CA GLU A 502 13.10 7.83 7.25
C GLU A 502 13.57 6.81 6.17
N PRO A 503 14.91 6.69 5.96
CA PRO A 503 15.52 5.71 5.04
C PRO A 503 15.19 4.25 5.38
N VAL A 504 15.11 3.40 4.35
CA VAL A 504 14.82 1.96 4.51
C VAL A 504 16.11 1.18 4.71
N ALA A 505 16.15 0.29 5.70
CA ALA A 505 17.21 -0.70 5.85
C ALA A 505 16.96 -1.91 4.93
N PHE A 506 17.93 -2.26 4.10
CA PHE A 506 17.90 -3.34 3.12
C PHE A 506 18.96 -4.40 3.43
N ALA A 507 18.53 -5.58 3.87
CA ALA A 507 19.42 -6.69 4.21
C ALA A 507 19.77 -7.55 2.99
N HIS A 508 20.76 -7.12 2.20
CA HIS A 508 21.16 -7.77 0.93
C HIS A 508 21.44 -9.27 1.06
N ARG A 509 22.07 -9.70 2.16
CA ARG A 509 22.37 -11.13 2.44
C ARG A 509 21.12 -12.00 2.54
N ILE A 510 20.03 -11.49 3.12
CA ILE A 510 18.77 -12.25 3.20
C ILE A 510 18.25 -12.48 1.80
N HIS A 511 18.25 -11.42 1.00
CA HIS A 511 17.72 -11.44 -0.34
C HIS A 511 18.55 -12.36 -1.24
N ASP A 512 19.89 -12.33 -1.13
CA ASP A 512 20.80 -13.28 -1.78
C ASP A 512 20.48 -14.75 -1.44
N ASN A 513 20.25 -15.05 -0.16
CA ASN A 513 19.89 -16.41 0.26
C ASN A 513 18.48 -16.83 -0.21
N ILE A 514 17.51 -15.90 -0.21
CA ILE A 514 16.15 -16.14 -0.71
C ILE A 514 16.15 -16.40 -2.20
N THR A 515 17.00 -15.70 -2.95
CA THR A 515 17.14 -15.89 -4.40
C THR A 515 18.05 -17.07 -4.74
N GLY A 516 18.61 -17.77 -3.73
CA GLY A 516 19.48 -18.92 -3.93
C GLY A 516 20.82 -18.55 -4.58
N GLY A 517 21.30 -17.33 -4.35
CA GLY A 517 22.48 -16.78 -5.01
C GLY A 517 22.21 -16.28 -6.44
N ASP A 518 20.94 -16.20 -6.86
CA ASP A 518 20.58 -15.57 -8.13
C ASP A 518 20.66 -14.05 -7.99
N CYS A 519 21.83 -13.52 -8.37
CA CYS A 519 22.11 -12.10 -8.36
C CYS A 519 21.17 -11.32 -9.29
N GLY A 520 20.67 -11.93 -10.37
CA GLY A 520 19.83 -11.28 -11.39
C GLY A 520 18.44 -10.89 -10.90
N ALA A 521 17.98 -11.47 -9.79
CA ALA A 521 16.77 -11.03 -9.11
C ALA A 521 16.86 -9.60 -8.53
N CYS A 522 18.07 -9.16 -8.15
CA CYS A 522 18.32 -7.84 -7.57
C CYS A 522 19.15 -6.94 -8.48
N HIS A 523 20.27 -7.47 -8.98
CA HIS A 523 21.23 -6.85 -9.91
C HIS A 523 20.98 -7.35 -11.32
N HIS A 524 19.78 -7.07 -11.82
CA HIS A 524 19.30 -7.55 -13.11
C HIS A 524 20.05 -6.97 -14.32
N ARG A 525 20.95 -6.00 -14.10
CA ARG A 525 21.70 -5.30 -15.15
C ARG A 525 23.17 -5.20 -14.80
N TYR A 526 24.03 -5.42 -15.80
CA TYR A 526 25.48 -5.26 -15.74
C TYR A 526 25.92 -4.27 -16.82
N SER A 527 26.80 -3.34 -16.48
CA SER A 527 27.33 -2.38 -17.44
C SER A 527 28.81 -2.68 -17.73
N MET A 528 29.21 -2.51 -18.99
CA MET A 528 30.61 -2.57 -19.41
C MET A 528 31.32 -1.19 -19.35
N ASP A 529 30.56 -0.11 -19.09
CA ASP A 529 31.03 1.29 -19.12
C ASP A 529 30.41 2.13 -17.96
N GLU A 530 31.13 3.13 -17.43
CA GLU A 530 30.61 4.02 -16.36
C GLU A 530 29.44 4.89 -16.82
N GLU A 531 29.33 5.18 -18.12
CA GLU A 531 28.33 6.06 -18.74
C GLU A 531 27.01 5.34 -19.11
N ASP A 532 27.02 4.01 -19.19
CA ASP A 532 25.88 3.22 -19.70
C ASP A 532 24.72 3.19 -18.70
N ARG A 533 23.63 3.89 -19.02
CA ARG A 533 22.45 4.05 -18.14
C ARG A 533 21.35 2.99 -18.35
N VAL A 534 21.66 1.93 -19.09
CA VAL A 534 20.72 0.88 -19.49
C VAL A 534 21.18 -0.49 -18.98
N GLY A 535 22.47 -0.79 -19.14
CA GLY A 535 23.08 -2.07 -18.79
C GLY A 535 22.54 -3.26 -19.60
N GLU A 536 23.31 -4.34 -19.66
CA GLU A 536 22.90 -5.61 -20.24
C GLU A 536 22.20 -6.50 -19.19
N ASP A 537 21.16 -7.23 -19.59
CA ASP A 537 20.47 -8.15 -18.67
C ASP A 537 21.42 -9.26 -18.22
N ILE A 538 21.60 -9.39 -16.91
CA ILE A 538 22.65 -10.27 -16.37
C ILE A 538 22.39 -11.75 -16.72
N HIS A 539 21.12 -12.17 -16.84
CA HIS A 539 20.80 -13.54 -17.26
C HIS A 539 21.16 -13.77 -18.73
N ALA A 540 20.89 -12.80 -19.60
CA ALA A 540 21.26 -12.87 -21.00
C ALA A 540 22.80 -12.92 -21.20
N LEU A 541 23.53 -12.10 -20.43
CA LEU A 541 24.98 -12.08 -20.42
C LEU A 541 25.58 -13.46 -20.03
N HIS A 542 25.02 -14.09 -19.00
CA HIS A 542 25.52 -15.39 -18.51
C HIS A 542 25.05 -16.58 -19.36
N GLU A 543 23.89 -16.50 -20.00
CA GLU A 543 23.42 -17.50 -20.97
C GLU A 543 24.42 -17.65 -22.13
N ALA A 544 25.05 -16.56 -22.56
CA ALA A 544 26.07 -16.57 -23.61
C ALA A 544 27.42 -17.21 -23.17
N MET A 545 27.67 -17.35 -21.87
CA MET A 545 28.94 -17.82 -21.31
C MET A 545 28.91 -19.27 -20.79
N ASP A 546 27.75 -19.95 -20.85
CA ASP A 546 27.53 -21.28 -20.26
C ASP A 546 27.86 -21.35 -18.75
N VAL A 547 27.72 -20.21 -18.07
CA VAL A 547 27.91 -20.08 -16.61
C VAL A 547 26.53 -19.91 -15.97
N THR A 548 26.09 -20.89 -15.18
CA THR A 548 24.83 -20.78 -14.45
C THR A 548 24.93 -19.73 -13.35
N ILE A 549 24.05 -18.73 -13.38
CA ILE A 549 23.86 -17.79 -12.27
C ILE A 549 23.26 -18.55 -11.08
N GLY A 550 23.97 -18.53 -9.94
CA GLY A 550 23.56 -19.18 -8.69
C GLY A 550 24.73 -19.79 -7.94
N GLY A 551 25.05 -19.25 -6.77
CA GLY A 551 26.20 -19.69 -5.95
C GLY A 551 26.59 -18.63 -4.90
N ALA A 552 27.60 -18.93 -4.07
CA ALA A 552 28.17 -17.90 -3.21
C ALA A 552 28.88 -16.86 -4.07
N CYS A 553 28.70 -15.55 -3.82
CA CYS A 553 29.23 -14.49 -4.71
C CYS A 553 30.74 -14.64 -5.04
N ALA A 554 31.52 -15.15 -4.09
CA ALA A 554 32.96 -15.39 -4.22
C ALA A 554 33.33 -16.66 -5.03
N SER A 555 32.38 -17.58 -5.30
CA SER A 555 32.69 -18.81 -6.05
C SER A 555 32.94 -18.57 -7.54
N CYS A 556 32.55 -17.39 -8.05
CA CYS A 556 32.68 -17.04 -9.46
C CYS A 556 33.45 -15.72 -9.71
N HIS A 557 33.60 -14.85 -8.70
CA HIS A 557 34.24 -13.52 -8.85
C HIS A 557 35.23 -13.21 -7.73
N ASP A 558 36.52 -13.50 -7.95
CA ASP A 558 37.61 -13.13 -7.02
C ASP A 558 37.98 -11.63 -7.08
N ASP A 559 37.52 -10.88 -8.10
CA ASP A 559 37.98 -9.50 -8.36
C ASP A 559 36.85 -8.49 -8.67
N MET A 560 35.86 -8.42 -7.79
CA MET A 560 34.77 -7.41 -7.87
C MET A 560 35.23 -5.97 -7.61
N ALA A 561 36.51 -5.76 -7.29
CA ALA A 561 37.09 -4.42 -7.17
C ALA A 561 37.21 -3.76 -8.55
N ASP A 562 37.48 -4.55 -9.58
CA ASP A 562 37.72 -4.06 -10.94
C ASP A 562 36.43 -4.00 -11.78
N ASN A 563 35.36 -4.73 -11.40
CA ASN A 563 34.09 -4.79 -12.17
C ASN A 563 32.81 -4.93 -11.30
N PRO A 564 32.43 -3.91 -10.51
CA PRO A 564 31.23 -3.99 -9.68
C PRO A 564 29.91 -3.91 -10.50
N PRO A 565 28.83 -4.62 -10.09
CA PRO A 565 27.51 -4.43 -10.69
C PRO A 565 27.03 -2.99 -10.48
N GLN A 566 26.30 -2.48 -11.47
CA GLN A 566 25.96 -1.07 -11.54
C GLN A 566 24.98 -0.67 -10.42
N ALA A 567 25.16 0.54 -9.87
CA ALA A 567 24.26 1.07 -8.86
C ALA A 567 22.86 1.30 -9.45
N CYS A 568 21.81 0.95 -8.70
CA CYS A 568 20.42 1.15 -9.13
C CYS A 568 20.16 2.61 -9.52
N ALA A 569 20.79 3.57 -8.82
CA ALA A 569 20.70 5.00 -9.11
C ALA A 569 21.19 5.36 -10.52
N SER A 570 22.18 4.66 -11.08
CA SER A 570 22.69 4.93 -12.43
C SER A 570 21.62 4.68 -13.51
N CYS A 571 20.76 3.68 -13.30
CA CYS A 571 19.67 3.33 -14.23
C CYS A 571 18.29 3.79 -13.75
N HIS A 572 18.17 4.27 -12.51
CA HIS A 572 16.93 4.68 -11.85
C HIS A 572 17.12 5.97 -11.03
N ALA A 573 17.80 7.01 -11.54
CA ALA A 573 18.05 8.27 -10.81
C ALA A 573 16.76 9.09 -10.52
N LEU A 574 16.68 10.37 -10.91
CA LEU A 574 15.48 11.16 -10.67
C LEU A 574 14.33 10.64 -11.55
N PRO A 575 13.09 10.62 -11.03
CA PRO A 575 11.95 10.35 -11.87
C PRO A 575 11.75 11.53 -12.85
N ASN A 576 11.59 11.20 -14.12
CA ASN A 576 11.16 12.04 -15.23
C ASN A 576 12.29 12.93 -15.74
N GLU A 577 13.53 12.44 -15.66
CA GLU A 577 14.66 13.05 -16.34
C GLU A 577 14.37 13.18 -17.84
N ALA A 578 14.76 14.31 -18.44
CA ALA A 578 14.41 14.67 -19.80
C ALA A 578 14.97 13.70 -20.85
N ASP A 579 16.10 13.05 -20.55
CA ASP A 579 16.76 12.04 -21.38
C ASP A 579 16.25 10.61 -21.13
N ALA A 580 15.54 10.36 -20.03
CA ALA A 580 14.95 9.07 -19.74
C ALA A 580 13.60 9.23 -19.04
N PRO A 581 12.60 9.82 -19.74
CA PRO A 581 11.29 10.03 -19.16
C PRO A 581 10.57 8.69 -18.95
N ALA A 582 11.17 7.55 -19.37
CA ALA A 582 10.85 6.13 -19.17
C ALA A 582 11.63 5.36 -18.08
N ARG A 583 12.47 6.08 -17.32
CA ARG A 583 13.12 5.60 -16.10
C ARG A 583 12.33 5.84 -14.80
N LEU A 584 11.76 4.78 -14.24
CA LEU A 584 11.28 4.84 -12.85
C LEU A 584 12.38 5.42 -11.97
N GLY A 585 12.10 6.54 -11.28
CA GLY A 585 13.04 7.08 -10.30
C GLY A 585 13.30 6.06 -9.19
N LEU A 586 14.40 6.25 -8.47
CA LEU A 586 15.01 5.22 -7.62
C LEU A 586 14.00 4.61 -6.64
N LYS A 587 13.19 5.48 -6.03
CA LYS A 587 12.10 5.11 -5.12
C LYS A 587 11.07 4.19 -5.76
N GLY A 588 10.63 4.50 -6.98
CA GLY A 588 9.63 3.72 -7.72
C GLY A 588 10.17 2.36 -8.16
N ALA A 589 11.45 2.29 -8.54
CA ALA A 589 12.13 1.04 -8.87
C ALA A 589 12.19 0.12 -7.64
N TYR A 590 12.64 0.64 -6.50
CA TYR A 590 12.70 -0.13 -5.25
C TYR A 590 11.34 -0.59 -4.75
N HIS A 591 10.30 0.27 -4.74
CA HIS A 591 8.96 -0.16 -4.32
C HIS A 591 8.40 -1.25 -5.21
N ARG A 592 8.61 -1.18 -6.53
CA ARG A 592 8.17 -2.25 -7.44
C ARG A 592 8.97 -3.53 -7.27
N GLN A 593 10.27 -3.46 -7.02
CA GLN A 593 11.08 -4.65 -6.85
C GLN A 593 10.80 -5.32 -5.50
N CYS A 594 10.89 -4.57 -4.40
CA CYS A 594 10.73 -5.09 -3.04
C CYS A 594 9.30 -5.53 -2.76
N ILE A 595 8.28 -4.69 -2.98
CA ILE A 595 6.89 -5.02 -2.61
C ILE A 595 6.38 -6.19 -3.45
N ASN A 596 6.55 -6.16 -4.78
CA ASN A 596 6.09 -7.27 -5.62
C ASN A 596 6.87 -8.57 -5.36
N CYS A 597 8.13 -8.49 -4.92
CA CYS A 597 8.89 -9.67 -4.49
C CYS A 597 8.29 -10.22 -3.18
N HIS A 598 8.11 -9.38 -2.16
CA HIS A 598 7.52 -9.77 -0.87
C HIS A 598 6.11 -10.34 -0.99
N GLU A 599 5.26 -9.76 -1.86
CA GLU A 599 3.93 -10.29 -2.15
C GLU A 599 3.97 -11.68 -2.80
N ARG A 600 4.94 -11.92 -3.69
CA ARG A 600 5.09 -13.21 -4.41
C ARG A 600 5.74 -14.30 -3.56
N ALA A 601 6.70 -13.93 -2.71
CA ALA A 601 7.51 -14.89 -1.95
C ALA A 601 6.72 -15.59 -0.82
N LYS A 602 5.54 -15.08 -0.40
CA LYS A 602 4.75 -15.59 0.73
C LYS A 602 5.55 -15.76 2.04
N LEU A 603 6.64 -15.01 2.17
CA LEU A 603 7.45 -14.91 3.39
C LEU A 603 6.89 -13.79 4.28
N PRO A 604 7.15 -13.79 5.60
CA PRO A 604 6.79 -12.68 6.48
C PRO A 604 7.70 -11.49 6.18
N ALA A 605 7.35 -10.72 5.15
CA ALA A 605 8.11 -9.57 4.66
C ALA A 605 7.19 -8.35 4.52
N PRO A 606 7.67 -7.13 4.78
CA PRO A 606 6.83 -5.94 4.82
C PRO A 606 6.34 -5.56 3.42
N THR A 607 5.02 -5.40 3.28
CA THR A 607 4.35 -4.92 2.06
C THR A 607 3.60 -3.61 2.28
N GLU A 608 3.50 -3.15 3.54
CA GLU A 608 2.87 -1.88 3.91
C GLU A 608 3.89 -0.74 3.93
N CYS A 609 3.47 0.48 3.60
CA CYS A 609 4.36 1.64 3.51
C CYS A 609 5.08 1.92 4.84
N ASN A 610 4.34 1.92 5.95
CA ASN A 610 4.87 2.18 7.30
C ASN A 610 5.72 1.04 7.88
N ALA A 611 5.67 -0.15 7.26
CA ALA A 611 6.51 -1.27 7.66
C ALA A 611 7.92 -1.16 7.06
N CYS A 612 8.07 -0.43 5.95
CA CYS A 612 9.37 -0.11 5.35
C CYS A 612 9.87 1.30 5.71
N HIS A 613 8.95 2.25 5.93
CA HIS A 613 9.23 3.67 6.11
C HIS A 613 8.65 4.19 7.43
N HIS A 614 9.51 4.62 8.35
CA HIS A 614 9.05 5.29 9.57
C HIS A 614 8.81 6.78 9.30
N PRO A 615 7.72 7.41 9.77
CA PRO A 615 7.49 8.84 9.56
C PRO A 615 8.59 9.70 10.20
N TRP A 616 9.00 10.80 9.55
CA TRP A 616 9.86 11.79 10.21
C TRP A 616 9.14 12.42 11.39
N THR A 617 9.88 12.66 12.47
CA THR A 617 9.35 13.42 13.60
C THR A 617 9.32 14.90 13.21
N PRO A 618 8.15 15.58 13.23
CA PRO A 618 8.10 17.02 12.98
C PRO A 618 8.84 17.81 14.08
N ASP A 619 9.20 19.06 13.78
CA ASP A 619 9.84 19.96 14.75
C ASP A 619 8.85 20.38 15.85
N HIS A 620 8.93 19.72 17.01
CA HIS A 620 8.05 19.96 18.15
C HIS A 620 8.35 21.29 18.88
N SER A 621 9.50 21.93 18.61
CA SER A 621 9.85 23.21 19.24
C SER A 621 8.86 24.33 18.89
N ARG A 622 8.22 24.22 17.72
CA ARG A 622 7.21 25.16 17.21
C ARG A 622 5.78 24.75 17.50
N LEU A 623 5.56 23.52 17.93
CA LEU A 623 4.23 22.92 18.07
C LEU A 623 3.81 22.75 19.53
N VAL A 624 4.79 22.62 20.44
CA VAL A 624 4.54 22.43 21.88
C VAL A 624 4.47 23.78 22.60
N GLU A 625 3.26 24.11 23.04
CA GLU A 625 2.96 25.27 23.88
C GLU A 625 2.57 24.81 25.28
N LEU A 626 3.45 25.05 26.26
CA LEU A 626 3.27 24.66 27.65
C LEU A 626 3.50 25.86 28.58
N PRO A 627 2.86 25.90 29.77
CA PRO A 627 3.21 26.87 30.81
C PRO A 627 4.66 26.69 31.27
N ALA A 628 5.24 27.70 31.93
CA ALA A 628 6.66 27.69 32.32
C ALA A 628 7.07 26.55 33.27
N LYS A 629 6.12 26.01 34.06
CA LYS A 629 6.31 24.84 34.93
C LYS A 629 5.07 23.93 34.78
N PRO A 630 4.98 23.15 33.70
CA PRO A 630 3.83 22.26 33.49
C PRO A 630 3.92 21.07 34.46
N THR A 631 2.78 20.49 34.80
CA THR A 631 2.76 19.16 35.41
C THR A 631 3.06 18.09 34.34
N PRO A 632 3.53 16.89 34.72
CA PRO A 632 3.72 15.79 33.77
C PRO A 632 2.44 15.44 33.00
N GLN A 633 1.30 15.47 33.67
CA GLN A 633 -0.02 15.23 33.04
C GLN A 633 -0.38 16.33 32.04
N GLN A 634 -0.07 17.61 32.32
CA GLN A 634 -0.28 18.71 31.36
C GLN A 634 0.58 18.56 30.10
N VAL A 635 1.79 18.02 30.24
CA VAL A 635 2.62 17.66 29.08
C VAL A 635 1.89 16.61 28.23
N THR A 636 1.42 15.53 28.84
CA THR A 636 0.73 14.46 28.13
C THR A 636 -0.58 14.95 27.50
N GLU A 637 -1.37 15.78 28.18
CA GLU A 637 -2.55 16.44 27.62
C GLU A 637 -2.20 17.23 26.34
N SER A 638 -1.09 17.98 26.37
CA SER A 638 -0.59 18.69 25.17
C SER A 638 -0.17 17.73 24.06
N CYS A 639 0.41 16.58 24.37
CA CYS A 639 0.73 15.57 23.35
C CYS A 639 -0.56 14.98 22.75
N LEU A 640 -1.56 14.68 23.59
CA LEU A 640 -2.81 14.03 23.20
C LEU A 640 -3.73 14.90 22.35
N SER A 641 -3.55 16.23 22.34
CA SER A 641 -4.29 17.12 21.42
C SER A 641 -4.00 16.83 19.95
N CYS A 642 -2.80 16.31 19.64
CA CYS A 642 -2.39 15.89 18.29
C CYS A 642 -2.30 14.36 18.16
N HIS A 643 -2.02 13.65 19.26
CA HIS A 643 -1.76 12.21 19.29
C HIS A 643 -2.85 11.40 20.01
N THR A 644 -4.12 11.81 19.91
CA THR A 644 -5.24 11.15 20.60
C THR A 644 -5.32 9.64 20.34
N ARG A 645 -5.08 9.23 19.08
CA ARG A 645 -5.09 7.81 18.71
C ARG A 645 -3.94 7.04 19.35
N VAL A 646 -2.76 7.64 19.45
CA VAL A 646 -1.60 7.03 20.13
C VAL A 646 -1.90 6.83 21.60
N GLY A 647 -2.50 7.83 22.26
CA GLY A 647 -2.98 7.69 23.63
C GLY A 647 -3.89 6.47 23.78
N SER A 648 -4.91 6.34 22.92
CA SER A 648 -5.82 5.19 22.95
C SER A 648 -5.14 3.85 22.65
N ASP A 649 -4.16 3.82 21.74
CA ASP A 649 -3.42 2.59 21.40
C ASP A 649 -2.55 2.14 22.57
N LEU A 650 -1.85 3.08 23.24
CA LEU A 650 -0.96 2.81 24.39
C LEU A 650 -1.70 2.18 25.57
N LEU A 651 -2.95 2.62 25.86
CA LEU A 651 -3.77 2.05 26.92
C LEU A 651 -4.04 0.54 26.74
N ALA A 652 -3.87 0.00 25.53
CA ALA A 652 -4.05 -1.42 25.23
C ALA A 652 -2.74 -2.21 25.12
N THR A 653 -1.59 -1.60 25.42
CA THR A 653 -0.26 -2.22 25.29
C THR A 653 0.19 -2.93 26.56
N ALA A 654 1.14 -3.85 26.40
CA ALA A 654 1.78 -4.54 27.50
C ALA A 654 2.64 -3.59 28.37
N HIS A 655 3.26 -2.57 27.78
CA HIS A 655 4.08 -1.61 28.54
C HIS A 655 3.23 -0.76 29.49
N TRP A 656 2.01 -0.39 29.07
CA TRP A 656 1.04 0.32 29.92
C TRP A 656 0.43 -0.59 30.98
N ASN A 657 -0.12 -1.74 30.58
CA ASN A 657 -0.89 -2.56 31.51
C ASN A 657 -0.03 -3.51 32.37
N TRP A 658 1.22 -3.74 31.98
CA TRP A 658 2.04 -4.86 32.45
C TRP A 658 1.31 -6.21 32.38
N LYS A 659 0.33 -6.35 31.48
CA LYS A 659 -0.48 -7.55 31.24
C LYS A 659 -0.84 -7.62 29.77
N GLY A 660 -1.22 -8.79 29.29
CA GLY A 660 -1.53 -9.02 27.89
C GLY A 660 -1.54 -10.51 27.56
N GLN A 661 -1.55 -10.85 26.26
CA GLN A 661 -1.50 -12.25 25.83
C GLN A 661 -0.22 -12.93 26.31
N SER A 662 -0.34 -14.09 26.94
CA SER A 662 0.80 -14.85 27.49
C SER A 662 1.03 -16.19 26.79
N PRO A 663 1.23 -16.24 25.46
CA PRO A 663 1.32 -17.49 24.69
C PRO A 663 2.53 -18.36 25.05
N THR A 664 3.48 -17.82 25.80
CA THR A 664 4.75 -18.47 26.18
C THR A 664 4.71 -19.09 27.56
N LEU A 665 3.66 -18.83 28.33
CA LEU A 665 3.51 -19.34 29.68
C LEU A 665 2.77 -20.69 29.62
N ALA A 666 3.51 -21.78 29.80
CA ALA A 666 2.98 -23.13 29.69
C ALA A 666 1.85 -23.35 30.73
N GLY A 667 0.67 -23.74 30.26
CA GLY A 667 -0.55 -23.88 31.08
C GLY A 667 -1.43 -22.62 31.11
N TYR A 668 -0.93 -21.47 30.65
CA TYR A 668 -1.62 -20.18 30.63
C TYR A 668 -1.59 -19.51 29.25
N GLN A 669 -1.35 -20.26 28.18
CA GLN A 669 -1.13 -19.71 26.83
C GLN A 669 -2.31 -18.89 26.30
N HIS A 670 -3.53 -19.18 26.76
CA HIS A 670 -4.77 -18.52 26.33
C HIS A 670 -5.22 -17.41 27.29
N ARG A 671 -4.50 -17.20 28.39
CA ARG A 671 -4.84 -16.18 29.40
C ARG A 671 -4.34 -14.81 28.94
N THR A 672 -5.05 -13.77 29.38
CA THR A 672 -4.68 -12.35 29.15
C THR A 672 -4.63 -11.53 30.43
N ASP A 673 -5.09 -12.12 31.52
CA ASP A 673 -5.18 -11.58 32.86
C ASP A 673 -3.89 -11.80 33.69
N VAL A 674 -2.95 -12.62 33.20
CA VAL A 674 -1.65 -12.82 33.87
C VAL A 674 -0.81 -11.55 33.69
N SER A 675 -0.73 -10.75 34.75
CA SER A 675 0.06 -9.52 34.79
C SER A 675 1.45 -9.74 35.41
N LEU A 676 2.35 -8.78 35.21
CA LEU A 676 3.67 -8.76 35.85
C LEU A 676 3.55 -8.65 37.38
N GLN A 677 2.42 -8.17 37.92
CA GLN A 677 2.18 -8.15 39.35
C GLN A 677 2.00 -9.55 39.95
N LEU A 678 1.49 -10.52 39.14
CA LEU A 678 1.35 -11.92 39.53
C LEU A 678 2.63 -12.74 39.32
N MET A 679 3.64 -12.16 38.66
CA MET A 679 4.91 -12.82 38.42
C MET A 679 5.84 -12.71 39.62
N VAL A 680 6.42 -13.83 40.03
CA VAL A 680 7.51 -13.87 41.01
C VAL A 680 8.86 -13.86 40.28
N ASN A 681 9.85 -13.17 40.82
CA ASN A 681 11.25 -13.29 40.46
C ASN A 681 12.11 -13.46 41.72
N ASN A 682 13.41 -13.66 41.58
CA ASN A 682 14.33 -13.76 42.70
C ASN A 682 15.31 -12.58 42.80
N HIS A 683 14.94 -11.43 42.20
CA HIS A 683 15.66 -10.17 42.34
C HIS A 683 14.99 -9.32 43.40
N CYS A 684 13.85 -8.70 43.10
CA CYS A 684 13.04 -7.92 44.06
C CYS A 684 11.74 -8.64 44.46
N ILE A 685 11.70 -9.96 44.29
CA ILE A 685 10.61 -10.87 44.66
C ILE A 685 9.33 -10.67 43.84
N ALA A 686 8.52 -9.65 44.11
CA ALA A 686 7.30 -9.39 43.34
C ALA A 686 6.89 -7.91 43.36
N ILE A 687 6.35 -7.47 42.23
CA ILE A 687 5.93 -6.08 42.01
C ILE A 687 4.63 -5.76 42.72
N GLY A 688 3.69 -6.71 42.82
CA GLY A 688 2.33 -6.43 43.29
C GLY A 688 2.27 -5.81 44.69
N ALA A 689 3.16 -6.21 45.61
CA ALA A 689 3.28 -5.58 46.93
C ALA A 689 4.04 -4.24 46.90
N ASN A 690 4.80 -3.96 45.85
CA ASN A 690 5.79 -2.87 45.75
C ASN A 690 5.64 -1.95 44.51
N PRO A 691 4.42 -1.59 44.06
CA PRO A 691 4.23 -0.87 42.80
C PRO A 691 4.96 0.48 42.76
N GLN A 692 4.96 1.27 43.84
CA GLN A 692 5.58 2.59 43.90
C GLN A 692 7.07 2.61 43.50
N ALA A 693 7.89 1.72 44.04
CA ALA A 693 9.32 1.67 43.72
C ALA A 693 9.57 1.10 42.31
N CYS A 694 8.70 0.18 41.86
CA CYS A 694 8.81 -0.46 40.55
C CYS A 694 8.30 0.43 39.40
N ALA A 695 7.36 1.34 39.68
CA ALA A 695 6.73 2.23 38.69
C ALA A 695 7.71 3.24 38.07
N THR A 696 8.92 3.37 38.62
CA THR A 696 10.07 4.03 37.97
C THR A 696 10.34 3.47 36.57
N CYS A 697 10.06 2.18 36.35
CA CYS A 697 10.19 1.52 35.04
C CYS A 697 8.85 1.35 34.31
N HIS A 698 7.74 1.86 34.85
CA HIS A 698 6.44 1.89 34.17
C HIS A 698 6.36 3.11 33.25
N ILE A 699 5.54 3.05 32.19
CA ILE A 699 5.37 4.16 31.24
C ILE A 699 4.22 5.10 31.65
N GLY A 700 3.96 5.24 32.95
CA GLY A 700 2.93 6.12 33.50
C GLY A 700 3.37 6.90 34.72
N TYR A 701 2.51 7.81 35.14
CA TYR A 701 2.71 8.75 36.24
C TYR A 701 1.81 8.44 37.43
N GLY A 702 2.39 8.10 38.59
CA GLY A 702 1.65 8.03 39.86
C GLY A 702 1.08 6.65 40.19
N TRP A 703 1.65 5.56 39.67
CA TRP A 703 1.20 4.21 40.02
C TRP A 703 1.69 3.78 41.42
N VAL A 704 0.96 4.20 42.44
CA VAL A 704 1.27 3.95 43.85
C VAL A 704 0.62 2.69 44.41
N ASP A 705 -0.57 2.33 43.93
CA ASP A 705 -1.38 1.21 44.41
C ASP A 705 -2.45 0.79 43.36
N GLU A 706 -3.45 0.01 43.78
CA GLU A 706 -4.56 -0.45 42.93
C GLU A 706 -5.53 0.65 42.49
N ALA A 707 -5.51 1.83 43.11
CA ALA A 707 -6.37 2.95 42.75
C ALA A 707 -5.92 3.70 41.49
N PHE A 708 -4.77 3.31 40.90
CA PHE A 708 -4.28 3.87 39.65
C PHE A 708 -5.25 3.58 38.49
N ASP A 709 -5.70 4.65 37.81
CA ASP A 709 -6.66 4.54 36.71
C ASP A 709 -5.96 4.23 35.38
N PHE A 710 -5.97 2.96 34.99
CA PHE A 710 -5.47 2.50 33.69
C PHE A 710 -6.28 2.98 32.48
N ALA A 711 -7.44 3.61 32.70
CA ALA A 711 -8.24 4.19 31.63
C ALA A 711 -7.89 5.67 31.37
N ASP A 712 -7.13 6.33 32.25
CA ASP A 712 -6.75 7.73 32.11
C ASP A 712 -5.53 7.89 31.17
N PRO A 713 -5.70 8.43 29.95
CA PRO A 713 -4.60 8.62 29.03
C PRO A 713 -3.65 9.76 29.45
N THR A 714 -4.07 10.67 30.34
CA THR A 714 -3.23 11.79 30.79
C THR A 714 -2.11 11.33 31.74
N ALA A 715 -2.28 10.15 32.35
CA ALA A 715 -1.29 9.50 33.18
C ALA A 715 -0.20 8.76 32.37
N ILE A 716 -0.28 8.74 31.03
CA ILE A 716 0.76 8.17 30.17
C ILE A 716 2.02 9.05 30.22
N ASP A 717 3.17 8.43 30.39
CA ASP A 717 4.47 9.10 30.25
C ASP A 717 4.97 8.94 28.81
N CYS A 718 4.76 9.97 27.98
CA CYS A 718 5.29 9.99 26.63
C CYS A 718 6.82 10.24 26.60
N LEU A 719 7.36 10.95 27.58
CA LEU A 719 8.74 11.44 27.58
C LEU A 719 9.76 10.35 27.88
N VAL A 720 9.41 9.35 28.70
CA VAL A 720 10.30 8.25 29.08
C VAL A 720 10.86 7.48 27.88
N CYS A 721 10.11 7.41 26.77
CA CYS A 721 10.53 6.76 25.54
C CYS A 721 10.98 7.74 24.45
N HIS A 722 10.51 8.99 24.48
CA HIS A 722 10.69 9.95 23.38
C HIS A 722 11.67 11.09 23.67
N ASP A 723 12.24 11.16 24.87
CA ASP A 723 13.30 12.12 25.18
C ASP A 723 14.52 11.93 24.25
N THR A 724 14.95 13.01 23.59
CA THR A 724 16.21 13.04 22.83
C THR A 724 17.28 13.92 23.47
N THR A 725 16.93 14.65 24.54
CA THR A 725 17.87 15.50 25.28
C THR A 725 18.81 14.68 26.18
N GLY A 726 18.37 13.49 26.57
CA GLY A 726 19.08 12.64 27.54
C GLY A 726 18.96 13.12 28.98
N THR A 727 18.13 14.13 29.26
CA THR A 727 17.98 14.75 30.59
C THR A 727 16.76 14.25 31.36
N TYR A 728 15.78 13.62 30.69
CA TYR A 728 14.57 13.14 31.35
C TYR A 728 14.86 11.98 32.29
N ARG A 729 14.48 12.11 33.57
CA ARG A 729 14.68 11.08 34.59
C ARG A 729 13.48 11.00 35.53
N LYS A 730 13.10 9.78 35.88
CA LYS A 730 12.08 9.49 36.89
C LYS A 730 12.70 9.46 38.28
N ASP A 731 11.94 9.94 39.26
CA ASP A 731 12.26 9.78 40.67
C ASP A 731 11.92 8.33 41.10
N PRO A 732 12.92 7.54 41.54
CA PRO A 732 12.71 6.16 41.96
C PRO A 732 11.73 5.96 43.12
N MET A 733 11.44 7.02 43.87
CA MET A 733 10.59 7.00 45.07
C MET A 733 9.21 7.60 44.85
N ARG A 734 8.91 8.17 43.69
CA ARG A 734 7.64 8.89 43.42
C ARG A 734 6.78 8.23 42.34
N ALA A 735 6.72 6.90 42.33
CA ALA A 735 5.76 6.13 41.51
C ALA A 735 5.73 6.50 40.02
N GLY A 736 6.91 6.70 39.43
CA GLY A 736 7.04 7.03 38.01
C GLY A 736 6.99 8.52 37.67
N MET A 737 6.83 9.42 38.66
CA MET A 737 6.93 10.86 38.44
C MET A 737 8.36 11.29 38.07
N PRO A 738 8.55 12.33 37.23
CA PRO A 738 9.86 12.88 36.93
C PRO A 738 10.48 13.59 38.15
N LEU A 739 11.82 13.69 38.16
CA LEU A 739 12.54 14.52 39.14
C LEU A 739 12.17 16.01 38.97
N GLU A 740 12.14 16.76 40.07
CA GLU A 740 11.73 18.18 40.06
C GLU A 740 12.66 19.09 39.25
N GLU A 741 13.92 18.70 39.10
CA GLU A 741 14.94 19.41 38.32
C GLU A 741 14.83 19.23 36.79
N VAL A 742 13.97 18.32 36.32
CA VAL A 742 13.79 18.08 34.88
C VAL A 742 13.03 19.25 34.25
N ASP A 743 13.62 19.89 33.25
CA ASP A 743 12.94 20.89 32.43
C ASP A 743 11.99 20.21 31.43
N LEU A 744 10.75 20.00 31.87
CA LEU A 744 9.72 19.35 31.06
C LEU A 744 9.42 20.11 29.76
N VAL A 745 9.53 21.44 29.74
CA VAL A 745 9.27 22.23 28.51
C VAL A 745 10.37 21.96 27.49
N ALA A 746 11.63 21.97 27.92
CA ALA A 746 12.77 21.70 27.04
C ALA A 746 12.71 20.27 26.48
N VAL A 747 12.41 19.27 27.34
CA VAL A 747 12.28 17.87 26.91
C VAL A 747 11.13 17.70 25.93
N SER A 748 9.94 18.26 26.21
CA SER A 748 8.77 18.14 25.33
C SER A 748 8.99 18.75 23.94
N ARG A 749 9.77 19.83 23.84
CA ARG A 749 10.10 20.47 22.55
C ARG A 749 11.12 19.70 21.73
N ALA A 750 11.88 18.80 22.37
CA ALA A 750 12.93 18.00 21.76
C ALA A 750 12.54 16.51 21.64
N VAL A 751 11.25 16.16 21.73
CA VAL A 751 10.82 14.76 21.58
C VAL A 751 11.15 14.22 20.18
N GLY A 752 11.44 12.92 20.11
CA GLY A 752 11.80 12.27 18.86
C GLY A 752 11.77 10.75 18.91
N ARG A 753 12.35 10.12 17.89
CA ARG A 753 12.41 8.65 17.79
C ARG A 753 13.24 8.08 18.96
N PRO A 754 12.77 7.03 19.67
CA PRO A 754 13.47 6.46 20.82
C PRO A 754 14.92 6.05 20.48
N SER A 755 15.85 6.38 21.37
CA SER A 755 17.25 5.92 21.34
C SER A 755 17.44 4.65 22.19
N ARG A 756 18.60 4.00 22.07
CA ARG A 756 18.96 2.88 22.97
C ARG A 756 19.01 3.31 24.44
N ALA A 757 19.43 4.55 24.70
CA ALA A 757 19.55 5.09 26.06
C ALA A 757 18.19 5.25 26.76
N VAL A 758 17.13 5.66 26.05
CA VAL A 758 15.79 5.79 26.63
C VAL A 758 15.11 4.44 26.87
N CYS A 759 15.30 3.45 26.00
CA CYS A 759 14.91 2.07 26.32
C CYS A 759 15.71 1.57 27.54
N GLY A 760 17.01 1.90 27.55
CA GLY A 760 17.96 1.57 28.59
C GLY A 760 17.68 2.15 29.96
N SER A 761 16.93 3.27 30.06
CA SER A 761 16.61 3.90 31.35
C SER A 761 15.94 2.92 32.31
N CYS A 762 15.13 2.01 31.76
CA CYS A 762 14.45 0.95 32.49
C CYS A 762 15.15 -0.42 32.31
N HIS A 763 15.54 -0.75 31.07
CA HIS A 763 16.01 -2.09 30.74
C HIS A 763 17.44 -2.39 31.23
N PHE A 764 18.34 -1.39 31.24
CA PHE A 764 19.73 -1.57 31.68
C PHE A 764 19.89 -1.61 33.21
N ASN A 765 18.91 -1.09 33.96
CA ASN A 765 18.97 -0.96 35.42
C ASN A 765 18.00 -1.87 36.17
N SER A 766 17.35 -2.78 35.44
CA SER A 766 16.41 -3.73 36.02
C SER A 766 17.09 -4.63 37.06
N GLY A 767 16.44 -4.85 38.20
CA GLY A 767 16.96 -5.71 39.28
C GLY A 767 17.66 -4.98 40.43
N GLY A 768 17.64 -3.63 40.43
CA GLY A 768 18.14 -2.80 41.54
C GLY A 768 19.59 -2.31 41.38
N ALA A 769 20.24 -2.64 40.25
CA ALA A 769 21.55 -2.12 39.87
C ALA A 769 21.76 -2.25 38.35
N PRO A 770 22.72 -1.52 37.76
CA PRO A 770 23.05 -1.63 36.34
C PRO A 770 23.46 -3.06 35.96
N ASN A 771 23.00 -3.53 34.80
CA ASN A 771 23.16 -4.88 34.25
C ASN A 771 22.78 -6.04 35.22
N ALA A 772 22.07 -5.76 36.31
CA ALA A 772 21.90 -6.75 37.38
C ALA A 772 20.96 -7.90 37.00
N LYS A 773 19.88 -7.63 36.25
CA LYS A 773 18.86 -8.64 35.93
C LYS A 773 19.18 -9.46 34.68
N HIS A 774 19.37 -8.81 33.55
CA HIS A 774 19.48 -9.48 32.26
C HIS A 774 20.88 -10.05 32.01
N GLY A 775 21.93 -9.29 32.31
CA GLY A 775 23.32 -9.68 32.09
C GLY A 775 23.82 -9.43 30.66
N ASP A 776 22.91 -9.37 29.68
CA ASP A 776 23.19 -8.99 28.29
C ASP A 776 22.70 -7.58 27.91
N LEU A 777 21.94 -6.91 28.79
CA LEU A 777 21.45 -5.54 28.60
C LEU A 777 22.25 -4.56 29.46
N ASP A 778 23.50 -4.34 29.05
CA ASP A 778 24.48 -3.49 29.73
C ASP A 778 24.25 -1.99 29.39
N PRO A 779 24.40 -1.05 30.35
CA PRO A 779 24.38 0.38 30.09
C PRO A 779 25.26 0.85 28.92
N ILE A 780 26.37 0.15 28.65
CA ILE A 780 27.24 0.48 27.52
C ILE A 780 26.54 0.36 26.17
N LEU A 781 25.47 -0.42 26.08
CA LEU A 781 24.64 -0.55 24.87
C LEU A 781 23.86 0.72 24.52
N ALA A 782 23.88 1.76 25.37
CA ALA A 782 23.46 3.10 24.94
C ALA A 782 24.31 3.59 23.75
N ASN A 783 25.61 3.31 23.77
CA ASN A 783 26.56 3.66 22.72
C ASN A 783 27.70 2.62 22.62
N PRO A 784 27.42 1.40 22.12
CA PRO A 784 28.37 0.30 22.16
C PRO A 784 29.36 0.36 21.00
N LYS A 785 30.53 -0.24 21.20
CA LYS A 785 31.48 -0.52 20.13
C LYS A 785 31.11 -1.83 19.40
N PRO A 786 31.59 -2.06 18.16
CA PRO A 786 31.34 -3.30 17.42
C PRO A 786 31.64 -4.59 18.20
N ASP A 787 32.74 -4.64 18.92
CA ASP A 787 33.13 -5.80 19.74
C ASP A 787 32.15 -6.09 20.89
N GLN A 788 31.39 -5.09 21.33
CA GLN A 788 30.40 -5.21 22.41
C GLN A 788 29.02 -5.66 21.93
N ASP A 789 28.61 -5.28 20.72
CA ASP A 789 27.48 -5.86 20.02
C ASP A 789 27.55 -5.52 18.54
N GLN A 790 27.48 -6.52 17.66
CA GLN A 790 27.58 -6.29 16.22
C GLN A 790 26.35 -5.59 15.62
N HIS A 791 25.16 -5.74 16.19
CA HIS A 791 23.97 -5.06 15.67
C HIS A 791 23.95 -3.60 16.12
N MET A 792 24.13 -3.35 17.41
CA MET A 792 24.06 -2.00 17.97
C MET A 792 25.35 -1.21 17.79
N GLY A 793 26.52 -1.84 17.84
CA GLY A 793 27.81 -1.15 17.81
C GLY A 793 28.44 -1.06 16.42
N ARG A 794 28.20 -2.03 15.53
CA ARG A 794 28.70 -2.00 14.15
C ARG A 794 27.68 -1.43 13.17
N GLN A 795 26.40 -1.79 13.30
CA GLN A 795 25.33 -1.34 12.39
C GLN A 795 24.53 -0.15 12.93
N ASP A 796 24.85 0.32 14.15
CA ASP A 796 24.14 1.40 14.84
C ASP A 796 22.62 1.16 14.98
N MET A 797 22.18 -0.10 15.05
CA MET A 797 20.76 -0.42 15.21
C MET A 797 20.20 0.11 16.52
N ARG A 798 19.00 0.69 16.46
CA ARG A 798 18.18 1.00 17.63
C ARG A 798 17.40 -0.23 18.07
N CYS A 799 16.89 -0.23 19.30
CA CYS A 799 16.14 -1.37 19.85
C CYS A 799 14.98 -1.76 18.93
N GLN A 800 14.22 -0.77 18.46
CA GLN A 800 13.03 -0.94 17.61
C GLN A 800 13.32 -1.45 16.19
N ASP A 801 14.57 -1.46 15.74
CA ASP A 801 14.92 -2.02 14.43
C ASP A 801 14.82 -3.56 14.45
N CYS A 802 15.03 -4.19 15.62
CA CYS A 802 14.71 -5.59 15.88
C CYS A 802 13.34 -5.73 16.56
N HIS A 803 13.09 -4.93 17.60
CA HIS A 803 11.83 -4.87 18.34
C HIS A 803 10.79 -4.04 17.59
N THR A 804 10.44 -4.52 16.38
CA THR A 804 9.49 -3.86 15.49
C THR A 804 8.24 -3.41 16.24
N THR A 805 7.85 -2.15 16.03
CA THR A 805 6.83 -1.49 16.84
C THR A 805 5.70 -1.00 15.94
N THR A 806 4.51 -1.56 16.12
CA THR A 806 3.32 -1.19 15.34
C THR A 806 2.21 -0.77 16.29
N ARG A 807 1.70 0.46 16.13
CA ARG A 807 0.71 1.05 17.07
C ARG A 807 1.17 0.95 18.54
N HIS A 808 2.43 1.30 18.79
CA HIS A 808 3.09 1.23 20.11
C HIS A 808 3.14 -0.16 20.78
N ARG A 809 2.76 -1.22 20.05
CA ARG A 809 3.00 -2.60 20.48
C ARG A 809 4.40 -3.00 20.07
N ILE A 810 5.26 -3.27 21.04
CA ILE A 810 6.69 -3.52 20.83
C ILE A 810 6.90 -5.03 20.77
N ALA A 811 7.34 -5.55 19.61
CA ALA A 811 7.60 -6.96 19.44
C ALA A 811 8.68 -7.44 20.41
N GLY A 812 8.50 -8.61 21.02
CA GLY A 812 9.47 -9.15 21.97
C GLY A 812 8.86 -10.22 22.87
N MET A 813 9.72 -11.14 23.30
CA MET A 813 9.36 -12.22 24.20
C MET A 813 10.34 -12.25 25.37
N SER A 814 9.89 -11.86 26.56
CA SER A 814 10.71 -11.89 27.77
C SER A 814 10.54 -13.21 28.50
N MET A 815 11.60 -13.73 29.13
CA MET A 815 11.56 -14.85 30.09
C MET A 815 11.02 -14.48 31.48
N THR A 816 10.81 -13.18 31.75
CA THR A 816 10.37 -12.69 33.08
C THR A 816 9.09 -11.87 33.05
N ALA A 817 8.59 -11.50 31.86
CA ALA A 817 7.29 -10.87 31.69
C ALA A 817 6.30 -11.83 30.99
N PRO A 818 4.99 -11.78 31.32
CA PRO A 818 4.01 -12.72 30.75
C PRO A 818 3.52 -12.29 29.38
N ALA A 819 3.36 -10.98 29.15
CA ALA A 819 2.78 -10.44 27.92
C ALA A 819 3.75 -10.50 26.73
N VAL A 820 3.23 -10.83 25.55
CA VAL A 820 3.98 -10.90 24.29
C VAL A 820 3.23 -10.12 23.22
N GLU A 821 3.88 -9.15 22.60
CA GLU A 821 3.30 -8.27 21.56
C GLU A 821 3.95 -8.44 20.18
N GLY A 822 4.65 -9.56 19.98
CA GLY A 822 5.34 -9.93 18.75
C GLY A 822 6.52 -10.85 19.05
N ARG A 823 7.22 -11.31 18.01
CA ARG A 823 8.44 -12.10 18.16
C ARG A 823 9.61 -11.43 17.43
N VAL A 824 10.78 -11.51 18.05
CA VAL A 824 12.07 -11.15 17.47
C VAL A 824 12.85 -12.44 17.31
N THR A 825 13.37 -12.71 16.11
CA THR A 825 14.25 -13.86 15.87
C THR A 825 15.36 -13.51 14.88
N CYS A 826 16.51 -14.18 15.00
CA CYS A 826 17.64 -13.96 14.11
C CYS A 826 17.30 -14.26 12.65
N GLU A 827 16.41 -15.24 12.39
CA GLU A 827 16.05 -15.63 11.03
C GLU A 827 15.24 -14.56 10.28
N GLN A 828 14.62 -13.61 10.98
CA GLN A 828 13.98 -12.46 10.33
C GLN A 828 15.00 -11.64 9.52
N CYS A 829 16.24 -11.56 10.01
CA CYS A 829 17.32 -10.80 9.37
C CYS A 829 18.42 -11.68 8.73
N HIS A 830 18.43 -13.00 8.95
CA HIS A 830 19.50 -13.88 8.49
C HIS A 830 19.04 -15.13 7.75
N GLY A 831 17.73 -15.40 7.74
CA GLY A 831 17.15 -16.64 7.21
C GLY A 831 17.56 -17.89 8.02
N PRO A 832 17.06 -19.08 7.62
CA PRO A 832 17.29 -20.32 8.35
C PRO A 832 18.66 -20.98 8.09
N ALA A 833 19.43 -20.48 7.12
CA ALA A 833 20.71 -21.07 6.69
C ALA A 833 21.82 -20.01 6.50
N PRO A 834 22.26 -19.33 7.58
CA PRO A 834 23.09 -18.13 7.49
C PRO A 834 24.59 -18.36 7.25
N HIS A 835 25.06 -19.61 7.09
CA HIS A 835 26.49 -19.92 7.08
C HIS A 835 27.08 -20.19 5.69
N GLY A 836 26.37 -19.90 4.59
CA GLY A 836 26.85 -20.16 3.22
C GLY A 836 28.20 -19.50 2.84
N VAL A 837 28.68 -18.54 3.63
CA VAL A 837 29.97 -17.85 3.46
C VAL A 837 31.14 -18.50 4.22
N ALA A 838 30.88 -19.50 5.07
CA ALA A 838 31.90 -20.20 5.85
C ALA A 838 32.60 -21.34 5.08
N GLY A 839 32.64 -21.23 3.75
CA GLY A 839 33.23 -22.24 2.86
C GLY A 839 32.62 -23.65 3.06
N MET A 840 33.47 -24.67 3.08
CA MET A 840 33.06 -26.09 3.19
C MET A 840 32.29 -26.42 4.49
N LEU A 841 32.40 -25.62 5.55
CA LEU A 841 31.72 -25.86 6.82
C LEU A 841 30.30 -25.28 6.86
N GLY A 842 29.95 -24.39 5.93
CA GLY A 842 28.68 -23.66 5.96
C GLY A 842 27.46 -24.55 6.02
N GLN A 843 27.44 -25.65 5.26
CA GLN A 843 26.32 -26.59 5.29
C GLN A 843 26.18 -27.30 6.64
N HIS A 844 27.30 -27.66 7.28
CA HIS A 844 27.29 -28.31 8.59
C HIS A 844 26.79 -27.36 9.68
N LEU A 845 27.20 -26.09 9.65
CA LEU A 845 26.71 -25.06 10.56
C LEU A 845 25.22 -24.74 10.32
N ASN A 846 24.76 -24.75 9.07
CA ASN A 846 23.33 -24.59 8.74
C ASN A 846 22.49 -25.75 9.27
N ASP A 847 23.01 -26.98 9.25
CA ASP A 847 22.33 -28.10 9.91
C ASP A 847 22.20 -27.83 11.41
N HIS A 848 23.24 -27.30 12.07
CA HIS A 848 23.22 -26.97 13.50
C HIS A 848 22.05 -26.06 13.90
N VAL A 849 21.64 -25.11 13.05
CA VAL A 849 20.51 -24.18 13.33
C VAL A 849 19.19 -24.91 13.64
N ARG A 850 19.04 -26.18 13.21
CA ARG A 850 17.85 -26.99 13.54
C ARG A 850 17.79 -27.43 15.00
N THR A 851 18.94 -27.44 15.68
CA THR A 851 19.11 -27.98 17.03
C THR A 851 19.70 -26.96 18.00
N ILE A 852 20.50 -26.02 17.52
CA ILE A 852 21.20 -25.00 18.29
C ILE A 852 20.62 -23.64 17.90
N ALA A 853 20.27 -22.82 18.89
CA ALA A 853 19.86 -21.44 18.65
C ALA A 853 21.04 -20.58 18.16
N CYS A 854 20.79 -19.52 17.38
CA CYS A 854 21.86 -18.68 16.85
C CYS A 854 22.67 -18.04 18.00
N GLU A 855 21.96 -17.60 19.02
CA GLU A 855 22.46 -16.97 20.24
C GLU A 855 23.49 -17.86 20.96
N THR A 856 23.30 -19.18 20.96
CA THR A 856 24.22 -20.14 21.62
C THR A 856 25.64 -20.02 21.07
N CYS A 857 25.78 -19.91 19.74
CA CYS A 857 27.10 -19.80 19.10
C CYS A 857 27.61 -18.36 19.02
N HIS A 858 26.69 -17.41 18.88
CA HIS A 858 27.03 -16.00 18.59
C HIS A 858 27.08 -15.10 19.83
N ILE A 859 26.74 -15.61 21.02
CA ILE A 859 26.88 -14.92 22.29
C ILE A 859 27.62 -15.85 23.26
N PRO A 860 28.96 -15.96 23.12
CA PRO A 860 29.76 -16.93 23.86
C PRO A 860 29.81 -16.60 25.36
N SER A 861 29.77 -15.32 25.71
CA SER A 861 29.70 -14.84 27.10
C SER A 861 28.82 -13.59 27.22
N PHE A 862 28.31 -13.34 28.42
CA PHE A 862 27.52 -12.16 28.78
C PHE A 862 28.17 -11.39 29.94
N ALA A 863 27.69 -10.18 30.22
CA ALA A 863 28.27 -9.27 31.22
C ALA A 863 29.76 -9.02 31.00
N ARG A 864 30.15 -8.77 29.74
CA ARG A 864 31.56 -8.64 29.32
C ARG A 864 32.22 -7.38 29.86
N GLU A 865 31.47 -6.30 30.02
CA GLU A 865 31.98 -5.00 30.49
C GLU A 865 31.52 -4.69 31.92
N THR A 866 30.20 -4.61 32.13
CA THR A 866 29.59 -4.37 33.43
C THR A 866 29.25 -5.69 34.12
N PRO A 867 29.74 -5.93 35.36
CA PRO A 867 29.37 -7.11 36.14
C PRO A 867 27.86 -7.25 36.32
N THR A 868 27.38 -8.49 36.33
CA THR A 868 25.98 -8.84 36.56
C THR A 868 25.81 -9.57 37.89
N LEU A 869 24.67 -9.39 38.54
CA LEU A 869 24.32 -10.13 39.74
C LEU A 869 24.04 -11.60 39.38
N MET A 870 24.71 -12.52 40.07
CA MET A 870 24.59 -13.98 39.87
C MET A 870 23.90 -14.66 41.06
N ARG A 871 24.08 -14.11 42.27
CA ARG A 871 23.41 -14.59 43.47
C ARG A 871 22.97 -13.45 44.40
N ARG A 872 21.80 -13.63 45.01
CA ARG A 872 21.33 -12.80 46.13
C ARG A 872 20.88 -13.67 47.31
N ASP A 873 21.35 -13.38 48.51
CA ASP A 873 20.94 -14.09 49.72
C ASP A 873 20.25 -13.15 50.72
N TYR A 874 18.92 -13.16 50.68
CA TYR A 874 18.08 -12.33 51.57
C TYR A 874 18.13 -12.77 53.04
N SER A 875 18.57 -13.99 53.33
CA SER A 875 18.68 -14.47 54.72
C SER A 875 19.71 -13.70 55.54
N ALA A 876 20.67 -13.06 54.85
CA ALA A 876 21.69 -12.22 55.45
C ALA A 876 21.28 -10.72 55.56
N ALA A 877 20.11 -10.32 55.06
CA ALA A 877 19.68 -8.92 55.03
C ALA A 877 19.42 -8.34 56.44
N GLY A 878 19.50 -7.02 56.59
CA GLY A 878 19.28 -6.29 57.84
C GLY A 878 20.44 -6.32 58.85
N GLN A 879 21.58 -6.91 58.50
CA GLN A 879 22.78 -6.94 59.33
C GLN A 879 23.63 -5.69 59.10
N ASN A 880 24.20 -5.14 60.16
CA ASN A 880 25.17 -4.05 60.03
C ASN A 880 26.56 -4.62 59.75
N ARG A 881 27.02 -4.52 58.49
CA ARG A 881 28.33 -5.00 58.04
C ARG A 881 29.11 -3.85 57.40
N PRO A 882 30.46 -3.80 57.55
CA PRO A 882 31.27 -2.84 56.82
C PRO A 882 31.14 -3.05 55.31
N GLU A 883 31.18 -1.96 54.54
CA GLU A 883 31.16 -2.02 53.08
C GLU A 883 32.38 -2.80 52.58
N GLN A 884 32.11 -3.83 51.77
CA GLN A 884 33.13 -4.64 51.13
C GLN A 884 32.81 -4.72 49.65
N LEU A 885 33.83 -4.47 48.84
CA LEU A 885 33.75 -4.57 47.40
C LEU A 885 34.44 -5.87 46.95
N ASP A 886 33.89 -6.50 45.93
CA ASP A 886 34.53 -7.64 45.28
C ASP A 886 35.66 -7.19 44.33
N GLN A 887 36.25 -8.16 43.62
CA GLN A 887 37.31 -7.94 42.66
C GLN A 887 36.91 -7.05 41.46
N TYR A 888 35.61 -6.79 41.26
CA TYR A 888 35.08 -5.94 40.20
C TYR A 888 34.64 -4.57 40.72
N GLY A 889 34.83 -4.28 42.01
CA GLY A 889 34.39 -3.03 42.64
C GLY A 889 32.90 -3.02 42.99
N MET A 890 32.23 -4.18 43.03
CA MET A 890 30.81 -4.28 43.33
C MET A 890 30.57 -4.64 44.80
N PRO A 891 29.51 -4.13 45.45
CA PRO A 891 29.24 -4.44 46.84
C PRO A 891 28.89 -5.93 47.02
N THR A 892 29.55 -6.59 47.97
CA THR A 892 29.27 -7.98 48.36
C THR A 892 28.11 -8.09 49.34
N TYR A 893 27.64 -6.97 49.88
CA TYR A 893 26.57 -6.88 50.84
C TYR A 893 25.79 -5.58 50.69
N ASP A 894 24.46 -5.66 50.79
CA ASP A 894 23.58 -4.49 50.93
C ASP A 894 22.55 -4.82 52.02
N PRO A 895 22.38 -4.00 53.07
CA PRO A 895 21.45 -4.31 54.15
C PRO A 895 20.00 -4.53 53.65
N ARG A 896 19.62 -3.93 52.52
CA ARG A 896 18.30 -4.09 51.90
C ARG A 896 18.08 -5.44 51.22
N PHE A 897 19.17 -6.10 50.80
CA PHE A 897 19.13 -7.26 49.90
C PHE A 897 19.93 -8.47 50.41
N GLY A 898 20.73 -8.29 51.46
CA GLY A 898 21.62 -9.29 52.04
C GLY A 898 22.92 -9.46 51.27
N SER A 899 23.42 -10.69 51.15
CA SER A 899 24.71 -10.96 50.49
C SER A 899 24.54 -11.02 48.97
N LEU A 900 25.50 -10.46 48.24
CA LEU A 900 25.48 -10.31 46.79
C LEU A 900 26.72 -10.98 46.18
N THR A 901 26.54 -11.67 45.06
CA THR A 901 27.64 -12.24 44.28
C THR A 901 27.52 -11.81 42.83
N TRP A 902 28.60 -11.24 42.30
CA TRP A 902 28.66 -10.71 40.95
C TRP A 902 29.54 -11.57 40.06
N GLY A 903 29.21 -11.60 38.77
CA GLY A 903 29.99 -12.25 37.72
C GLY A 903 30.28 -11.26 36.59
N LYS A 904 31.44 -11.39 35.98
CA LYS A 904 31.84 -10.65 34.76
C LYS A 904 32.33 -11.66 33.73
N ASP A 905 32.02 -11.43 32.46
CA ASP A 905 32.38 -12.31 31.34
C ASP A 905 31.96 -13.78 31.55
N GLN A 906 30.67 -13.97 31.82
CA GLN A 906 30.12 -15.26 32.25
C GLN A 906 29.67 -16.11 31.05
N VAL A 907 29.94 -17.41 31.11
CA VAL A 907 29.44 -18.38 30.13
C VAL A 907 27.96 -18.66 30.39
N PRO A 908 27.08 -18.61 29.38
CA PRO A 908 25.67 -18.97 29.54
C PRO A 908 25.47 -20.42 29.98
N ALA A 909 24.40 -20.68 30.71
CA ALA A 909 23.85 -22.03 30.85
C ALA A 909 23.07 -22.38 29.58
N TYR A 910 23.23 -23.60 29.07
CA TYR A 910 22.57 -24.04 27.85
C TYR A 910 21.47 -25.05 28.16
N GLU A 911 20.24 -24.75 27.75
CA GLU A 911 19.06 -25.59 28.02
C GLU A 911 18.23 -25.79 26.74
N TRP A 912 17.46 -26.87 26.69
CA TRP A 912 16.46 -27.05 25.63
C TRP A 912 15.31 -26.05 25.81
N PHE A 913 14.99 -25.32 24.74
CA PHE A 913 13.96 -24.29 24.76
C PHE A 913 13.14 -24.28 23.47
N ASP A 914 11.82 -24.38 23.60
CA ASP A 914 10.85 -24.33 22.49
C ASP A 914 10.13 -22.97 22.35
N GLY A 915 10.56 -21.98 23.14
CA GLY A 915 9.90 -20.68 23.22
C GLY A 915 8.83 -20.59 24.31
N THR A 916 8.61 -21.64 25.11
CA THR A 916 7.70 -21.63 26.26
C THR A 916 8.43 -21.89 27.58
N ARG A 917 7.83 -21.43 28.69
CA ARG A 917 8.37 -21.60 30.04
C ARG A 917 7.28 -21.98 31.03
N ARG A 918 7.66 -22.70 32.09
CA ARG A 918 6.81 -22.90 33.28
C ARG A 918 7.17 -21.88 34.33
N ALA A 919 6.21 -21.03 34.71
CA ALA A 919 6.41 -19.99 35.70
C ALA A 919 5.69 -20.30 37.02
N THR A 920 6.31 -19.94 38.14
CA THR A 920 5.67 -19.83 39.45
C THR A 920 5.01 -18.46 39.57
N LEU A 921 3.71 -18.44 39.81
CA LEU A 921 2.94 -17.23 40.06
C LEU A 921 2.79 -16.99 41.57
N VAL A 922 2.46 -15.76 41.92
CA VAL A 922 2.06 -15.38 43.28
C VAL A 922 0.89 -16.27 43.71
N GLY A 923 1.02 -16.90 44.88
CA GLY A 923 -0.01 -17.80 45.44
C GLY A 923 0.18 -19.29 45.11
N ASP A 924 1.07 -19.64 44.18
CA ASP A 924 1.35 -21.04 43.85
C ASP A 924 2.07 -21.76 45.00
N LYS A 925 1.74 -23.03 45.18
CA LYS A 925 2.46 -23.90 46.12
C LYS A 925 3.79 -24.35 45.52
N VAL A 926 4.83 -24.35 46.34
CA VAL A 926 6.20 -24.73 45.97
C VAL A 926 6.70 -25.88 46.84
N ASN A 927 7.75 -26.56 46.39
CA ASN A 927 8.42 -27.60 47.16
C ASN A 927 9.80 -27.11 47.64
N PRO A 928 9.91 -26.61 48.87
CA PRO A 928 11.16 -26.02 49.35
C PRO A 928 12.31 -27.03 49.51
N LYS A 929 12.03 -28.34 49.61
CA LYS A 929 13.06 -29.38 49.79
C LYS A 929 13.97 -29.59 48.57
N ARG A 930 13.49 -29.25 47.37
CA ARG A 930 14.22 -29.46 46.11
C ARG A 930 14.74 -28.15 45.49
N GLY A 931 14.55 -27.02 46.18
CA GLY A 931 14.66 -25.69 45.57
C GLY A 931 13.51 -25.40 44.60
N VAL A 932 13.36 -24.12 44.21
CA VAL A 932 12.27 -23.68 43.34
C VAL A 932 12.83 -23.04 42.07
N VAL A 933 12.54 -23.64 40.91
CA VAL A 933 12.83 -23.01 39.62
C VAL A 933 11.64 -22.14 39.24
N ILE A 934 11.82 -20.82 39.31
CA ILE A 934 10.73 -19.85 39.19
C ILE A 934 10.19 -19.78 37.76
N ASN A 935 11.04 -19.97 36.74
CA ASN A 935 10.66 -19.77 35.34
C ASN A 935 11.38 -20.75 34.39
N ALA A 936 11.23 -22.05 34.66
CA ALA A 936 11.92 -23.12 33.95
C ALA A 936 11.66 -23.07 32.42
N PRO A 937 12.72 -23.03 31.57
CA PRO A 937 12.59 -23.25 30.14
C PRO A 937 11.91 -24.59 29.85
N VAL A 938 11.07 -24.65 28.81
CA VAL A 938 10.43 -25.88 28.35
C VAL A 938 11.09 -26.33 27.06
N GLY A 939 11.46 -27.59 27.00
CA GLY A 939 12.05 -28.22 25.84
C GLY A 939 12.73 -29.52 26.23
N ASP A 940 12.91 -30.41 25.27
CA ASP A 940 13.73 -31.59 25.40
C ASP A 940 14.28 -32.01 24.03
N ARG A 941 15.24 -32.94 24.02
CA ARG A 941 15.92 -33.42 22.82
C ARG A 941 14.98 -33.98 21.74
N ARG A 942 13.85 -34.56 22.13
CA ARG A 942 12.86 -35.18 21.22
C ARG A 942 11.86 -34.17 20.69
N ASN A 943 11.65 -33.04 21.36
CA ASN A 943 10.75 -31.98 20.91
C ASN A 943 11.32 -31.31 19.65
N PRO A 944 10.63 -31.40 18.48
CA PRO A 944 11.16 -30.87 17.26
C PRO A 944 11.25 -29.34 17.22
N ALA A 945 10.45 -28.65 18.03
CA ALA A 945 10.45 -27.19 18.14
C ALA A 945 11.53 -26.66 19.09
N ALA A 946 12.10 -27.52 19.95
CA ALA A 946 13.12 -27.11 20.92
C ALA A 946 14.52 -27.02 20.27
N ARG A 947 15.26 -25.98 20.65
CA ARG A 947 16.68 -25.80 20.35
C ARG A 947 17.47 -25.55 21.64
N ILE A 948 18.76 -25.85 21.65
CA ILE A 948 19.67 -25.53 22.75
C ILE A 948 19.91 -24.01 22.73
N PHE A 949 19.50 -23.33 23.80
CA PHE A 949 19.43 -21.86 23.92
C PHE A 949 20.25 -21.37 25.13
N PRO A 950 20.91 -20.18 25.06
CA PRO A 950 21.70 -19.66 26.17
C PRO A 950 20.85 -18.88 27.19
N PHE A 951 21.13 -19.12 28.48
CA PHE A 951 20.49 -18.45 29.59
C PHE A 951 21.51 -17.94 30.62
N LYS A 952 21.26 -16.76 31.18
CA LYS A 952 21.77 -16.40 32.49
C LYS A 952 20.96 -17.13 33.55
N VAL A 953 21.66 -17.73 34.51
CA VAL A 953 21.04 -18.32 35.71
C VAL A 953 21.35 -17.43 36.90
N HIS A 954 20.31 -16.90 37.53
CA HIS A 954 20.42 -16.19 38.80
C HIS A 954 19.85 -17.06 39.91
N THR A 955 20.62 -17.23 40.99
CA THR A 955 20.17 -17.96 42.18
C THR A 955 19.86 -17.02 43.33
N ALA A 956 18.89 -17.35 44.16
CA ALA A 956 18.68 -16.61 45.39
C ALA A 956 18.16 -17.46 46.53
N VAL A 957 18.48 -17.02 47.74
CA VAL A 957 17.81 -17.47 48.96
C VAL A 957 16.74 -16.42 49.27
N GLN A 958 15.46 -16.81 49.19
CA GLN A 958 14.33 -15.90 49.41
C GLN A 958 13.32 -16.51 50.38
N PRO A 959 12.47 -15.70 51.05
CA PRO A 959 11.58 -16.21 52.08
C PRO A 959 10.40 -16.99 51.48
N TYR A 960 9.92 -17.99 52.21
CA TYR A 960 8.71 -18.73 51.93
C TYR A 960 7.93 -18.98 53.22
N ASP A 961 6.60 -19.04 53.11
CA ASP A 961 5.70 -19.33 54.24
C ASP A 961 5.71 -20.83 54.55
N THR A 962 6.00 -21.18 55.81
CA THR A 962 6.29 -22.57 56.20
C THR A 962 5.05 -23.45 56.23
N GLU A 963 3.86 -22.91 56.45
CA GLU A 963 2.64 -23.71 56.53
C GLU A 963 1.99 -23.88 55.16
N SER A 964 1.79 -22.77 54.45
CA SER A 964 1.13 -22.76 53.15
C SER A 964 2.02 -23.28 52.02
N LYS A 965 3.34 -23.33 52.25
CA LYS A 965 4.37 -23.72 51.29
C LYS A 965 4.32 -22.86 50.02
N ARG A 966 4.20 -21.55 50.19
CA ARG A 966 4.21 -20.55 49.10
C ARG A 966 5.43 -19.64 49.25
N LEU A 967 5.96 -19.14 48.14
CA LEU A 967 6.98 -18.08 48.22
C LEU A 967 6.35 -16.85 48.88
N ALA A 968 7.03 -16.30 49.89
CA ALA A 968 6.54 -15.15 50.62
C ALA A 968 6.76 -13.89 49.79
N VAL A 969 5.77 -12.99 49.80
CA VAL A 969 5.82 -11.74 49.05
C VAL A 969 5.89 -10.57 50.02
N PRO A 970 7.08 -10.02 50.29
CA PRO A 970 7.27 -8.93 51.25
C PRO A 970 6.99 -7.55 50.65
N LYS A 971 6.51 -6.63 51.50
CA LYS A 971 6.54 -5.18 51.27
C LYS A 971 7.97 -4.68 51.51
N LEU A 972 8.67 -4.33 50.44
CA LEU A 972 10.05 -3.87 50.45
C LEU A 972 10.17 -2.36 50.66
N SER A 973 9.34 -1.53 50.01
CA SER A 973 9.46 -0.07 50.05
C SER A 973 8.15 0.63 50.45
N PRO A 974 8.15 1.52 51.46
CA PRO A 974 9.25 1.77 52.39
C PRO A 974 9.55 0.55 53.31
N GLY A 975 8.56 -0.35 53.52
CA GLY A 975 8.57 -1.55 54.39
C GLY A 975 9.93 -2.11 54.85
N TYR A 976 10.35 -3.26 54.32
CA TYR A 976 11.59 -3.91 54.76
C TYR A 976 12.84 -3.00 54.67
N TRP A 977 12.92 -2.14 53.65
CA TRP A 977 14.09 -1.27 53.46
C TRP A 977 14.22 -0.14 54.49
N ALA A 978 13.13 0.19 55.20
CA ALA A 978 13.14 1.13 56.31
C ALA A 978 13.24 0.41 57.66
N ASP A 979 12.44 -0.64 57.85
CA ASP A 979 12.22 -1.24 59.17
C ASP A 979 13.10 -2.47 59.44
N PHE A 980 13.67 -3.10 58.40
CA PHE A 980 14.45 -4.34 58.46
C PHE A 980 13.75 -5.50 59.20
N SER A 981 12.42 -5.51 59.20
CA SER A 981 11.57 -6.55 59.81
C SER A 981 10.93 -7.45 58.74
N TRP A 982 11.42 -8.69 58.61
CA TRP A 982 10.88 -9.64 57.62
C TRP A 982 9.44 -10.05 57.90
N ASP A 983 9.10 -10.31 59.17
CA ASP A 983 7.77 -10.77 59.57
C ASP A 983 6.69 -9.73 59.21
N GLN A 984 6.93 -8.47 59.57
CA GLN A 984 6.04 -7.35 59.24
C GLN A 984 5.96 -7.14 57.72
N ALA A 985 7.10 -7.13 57.03
CA ALA A 985 7.14 -6.94 55.58
C ALA A 985 6.37 -8.03 54.84
N ILE A 986 6.51 -9.30 55.23
CA ILE A 986 5.77 -10.43 54.65
C ILE A 986 4.28 -10.30 54.95
N ALA A 987 3.90 -9.99 56.19
CA ALA A 987 2.51 -9.81 56.57
C ALA A 987 1.81 -8.71 55.73
N GLU A 988 2.47 -7.55 55.59
CA GLU A 988 1.94 -6.43 54.80
C GLU A 988 1.87 -6.75 53.31
N GLY A 989 2.93 -7.35 52.75
CA GLY A 989 3.00 -7.64 51.31
C GLY A 989 2.04 -8.76 50.89
N MET A 990 1.89 -9.81 51.69
CA MET A 990 0.93 -10.89 51.44
C MET A 990 -0.51 -10.37 51.57
N LYS A 991 -0.79 -9.55 52.59
CA LYS A 991 -2.10 -8.90 52.76
C LYS A 991 -2.45 -7.99 51.59
N ALA A 992 -1.49 -7.24 51.05
CA ALA A 992 -1.70 -6.38 49.88
C ALA A 992 -2.11 -7.18 48.62
N LEU A 993 -1.83 -8.48 48.59
CA LEU A 993 -2.17 -9.38 47.48
C LEU A 993 -3.32 -10.34 47.83
N GLY A 994 -4.00 -10.12 48.95
CA GLY A 994 -5.09 -10.98 49.43
C GLY A 994 -4.64 -12.39 49.82
N LEU A 995 -3.35 -12.58 50.13
CA LEU A 995 -2.80 -13.84 50.62
C LEU A 995 -2.71 -13.85 52.13
N GLU A 996 -2.99 -15.01 52.74
CA GLU A 996 -2.77 -15.23 54.17
C GLU A 996 -1.29 -15.57 54.44
N TYR A 997 -0.74 -14.98 55.50
CA TYR A 997 0.56 -15.30 56.06
C TYR A 997 0.37 -16.06 57.37
N SER A 998 1.04 -17.21 57.53
CA SER A 998 0.90 -18.07 58.71
C SER A 998 1.50 -17.47 59.99
N GLY A 999 2.33 -16.43 59.86
CA GLY A 999 3.15 -15.92 60.96
C GLY A 999 4.51 -16.62 61.08
N GLU A 1000 4.81 -17.58 60.21
CA GLU A 1000 6.10 -18.26 60.17
C GLU A 1000 6.67 -18.31 58.74
N TYR A 1001 7.94 -17.95 58.60
CA TYR A 1001 8.67 -18.05 57.34
C TYR A 1001 10.02 -18.74 57.53
N ASP A 1002 10.53 -19.30 56.44
CA ASP A 1002 11.87 -19.86 56.35
C ASP A 1002 12.45 -19.53 54.96
N TRP A 1003 13.67 -19.99 54.69
CA TRP A 1003 14.42 -19.63 53.49
C TRP A 1003 14.46 -20.78 52.48
N VAL A 1004 14.35 -20.44 51.20
CA VAL A 1004 14.43 -21.42 50.11
C VAL A 1004 15.33 -20.94 48.99
N GLU A 1005 16.10 -21.88 48.45
CA GLU A 1005 16.92 -21.70 47.26
C GLU A 1005 16.03 -21.63 46.01
N THR A 1006 16.24 -20.61 45.19
CA THR A 1006 15.45 -20.35 43.99
C THR A 1006 16.34 -20.07 42.79
N THR A 1007 15.88 -20.51 41.62
CA THR A 1007 16.60 -20.35 40.36
C THR A 1007 15.72 -19.63 39.35
N LEU A 1008 16.29 -18.62 38.68
CA LEU A 1008 15.64 -17.84 37.63
C LEU A 1008 16.52 -17.86 36.37
N TYR A 1009 15.92 -18.23 35.25
CA TYR A 1009 16.55 -18.24 33.93
C TYR A 1009 16.17 -16.97 33.17
N THR A 1010 17.15 -16.24 32.64
CA THR A 1010 16.91 -15.12 31.72
C THR A 1010 17.59 -15.44 30.39
N GLY A 1011 16.84 -15.39 29.30
CA GLY A 1011 17.40 -15.65 27.97
C GLY A 1011 18.44 -14.58 27.60
N ILE A 1012 19.54 -15.02 26.98
CA ILE A 1012 20.60 -14.15 26.48
C ILE A 1012 20.37 -13.92 24.98
N HIS A 1013 20.17 -12.67 24.59
CA HIS A 1013 19.81 -12.28 23.22
C HIS A 1013 20.72 -11.19 22.63
N HIS A 1014 21.43 -10.43 23.48
CA HIS A 1014 22.28 -9.31 23.08
C HIS A 1014 23.75 -9.58 23.38
N GLY A 1015 24.63 -8.76 22.82
CA GLY A 1015 26.07 -8.94 22.92
C GLY A 1015 26.62 -9.86 21.82
N VAL A 1016 26.00 -9.85 20.64
CA VAL A 1016 26.40 -10.70 19.52
C VAL A 1016 27.81 -10.33 19.06
N VAL A 1017 28.71 -11.31 19.01
CA VAL A 1017 30.11 -11.13 18.61
C VAL A 1017 30.29 -11.22 17.10
N GLU A 1018 31.46 -10.79 16.61
CA GLU A 1018 31.85 -10.98 15.21
C GLU A 1018 31.89 -12.45 14.82
N ALA A 1019 31.62 -12.74 13.55
CA ALA A 1019 31.56 -14.12 13.06
C ALA A 1019 32.83 -14.95 13.36
N PRO A 1020 34.07 -14.41 13.24
CA PRO A 1020 35.28 -15.15 13.61
C PRO A 1020 35.42 -15.44 15.10
N MET A 1021 34.64 -14.76 15.95
CA MET A 1021 34.62 -14.91 17.40
C MET A 1021 33.44 -15.77 17.88
N ALA A 1022 32.58 -16.26 16.97
CA ALA A 1022 31.55 -17.23 17.33
C ALA A 1022 32.17 -18.55 17.80
N LEU A 1023 31.42 -19.36 18.56
CA LEU A 1023 31.89 -20.66 19.02
C LEU A 1023 32.31 -21.55 17.84
N GLY A 1024 33.56 -22.02 17.88
CA GLY A 1024 34.11 -23.01 16.96
C GLY A 1024 33.73 -24.43 17.36
N CYS A 1025 33.98 -25.38 16.46
CA CYS A 1025 33.62 -26.79 16.66
C CYS A 1025 34.19 -27.36 17.97
N THR A 1026 35.45 -27.04 18.29
CA THR A 1026 36.16 -27.56 19.46
C THR A 1026 35.89 -26.79 20.76
N ASP A 1027 35.11 -25.71 20.72
CA ASP A 1027 34.61 -25.10 21.95
C ASP A 1027 33.56 -26.01 22.60
N CYS A 1028 32.75 -26.72 21.79
CA CYS A 1028 31.71 -27.64 22.25
C CYS A 1028 32.14 -29.12 22.16
N HIS A 1029 32.76 -29.53 21.06
CA HIS A 1029 33.10 -30.92 20.77
C HIS A 1029 34.55 -31.26 21.15
N SER A 1030 34.82 -32.53 21.43
CA SER A 1030 36.21 -32.97 21.64
C SER A 1030 37.03 -32.89 20.33
N PRO A 1031 38.34 -32.60 20.38
CA PRO A 1031 39.19 -32.58 19.18
C PRO A 1031 39.14 -33.89 18.38
N GLN A 1032 38.98 -35.02 19.06
CA GLN A 1032 38.85 -36.34 18.45
C GLN A 1032 37.52 -36.51 17.69
N ALA A 1033 36.45 -35.86 18.15
CA ALA A 1033 35.12 -35.95 17.55
C ALA A 1033 35.00 -35.16 16.24
N VAL A 1034 35.75 -34.06 16.10
CA VAL A 1034 35.70 -33.17 14.92
C VAL A 1034 36.81 -33.44 13.89
N ASN A 1035 37.48 -34.59 13.97
CA ASN A 1035 38.51 -34.97 13.01
C ASN A 1035 37.91 -35.23 11.62
N CYS A 1036 38.28 -34.41 10.63
CA CYS A 1036 37.74 -34.48 9.26
C CYS A 1036 37.90 -35.86 8.59
N THR A 1037 38.93 -36.63 8.96
CA THR A 1037 39.17 -37.99 8.40
C THR A 1037 38.09 -39.00 8.77
N ARG A 1038 37.32 -38.74 9.85
CA ARG A 1038 36.21 -39.58 10.30
C ARG A 1038 35.04 -39.56 9.31
N CYS A 1039 34.75 -38.40 8.73
CA CYS A 1039 33.62 -38.21 7.81
C CYS A 1039 34.07 -38.18 6.33
N HIS A 1040 35.33 -37.82 6.06
CA HIS A 1040 35.89 -37.70 4.71
C HIS A 1040 37.21 -38.48 4.59
N ARG A 1041 37.15 -39.68 4.00
CA ARG A 1041 38.35 -40.52 3.78
C ARG A 1041 39.43 -39.83 2.93
N GLY A 1042 39.04 -38.94 2.02
CA GLY A 1042 39.96 -38.17 1.18
C GLY A 1042 40.65 -36.98 1.89
N ALA A 1043 40.30 -36.68 3.14
CA ALA A 1043 40.91 -35.60 3.92
C ALA A 1043 42.18 -36.03 4.69
N ALA A 1044 42.63 -37.27 4.54
CA ALA A 1044 43.84 -37.77 5.16
C ALA A 1044 45.06 -36.99 4.65
N GLY A 1045 45.78 -36.30 5.54
CA GLY A 1045 46.96 -35.49 5.21
C GLY A 1045 46.69 -34.04 4.83
N MET A 1046 45.43 -33.57 4.84
CA MET A 1046 45.12 -32.13 4.72
C MET A 1046 45.24 -31.46 6.08
N ASP A 1047 46.17 -30.51 6.22
CA ASP A 1047 46.22 -29.61 7.38
C ASP A 1047 45.14 -28.54 7.25
N ARG A 1048 44.23 -28.45 8.23
CA ARG A 1048 43.13 -27.46 8.26
C ARG A 1048 42.98 -26.88 9.68
N PRO A 1049 43.97 -26.11 10.15
CA PRO A 1049 44.07 -25.70 11.56
C PRO A 1049 42.90 -24.82 12.03
N GLU A 1050 42.26 -24.09 11.12
CA GLU A 1050 41.10 -23.26 11.43
C GLU A 1050 39.85 -24.06 11.84
N HIS A 1051 39.65 -25.27 11.30
CA HIS A 1051 38.46 -26.10 11.59
C HIS A 1051 38.52 -26.77 12.97
N SER A 1052 39.72 -26.97 13.50
CA SER A 1052 39.99 -27.53 14.82
C SER A 1052 40.40 -26.46 15.84
N ARG A 1053 40.35 -25.18 15.48
CA ARG A 1053 40.69 -24.09 16.38
C ARG A 1053 39.67 -24.00 17.50
N LYS A 1054 40.16 -23.93 18.74
CA LYS A 1054 39.36 -23.59 19.92
C LYS A 1054 39.42 -22.08 20.07
N ILE A 1055 38.29 -21.39 19.92
CA ILE A 1055 38.25 -19.92 19.93
C ILE A 1055 38.41 -19.41 21.37
N TYR A 1056 37.90 -20.17 22.34
CA TYR A 1056 37.90 -19.84 23.76
C TYR A 1056 38.60 -20.95 24.57
N PRO A 1057 39.94 -21.01 24.54
CA PRO A 1057 40.71 -22.09 25.14
C PRO A 1057 40.53 -22.21 26.65
N GLU A 1058 40.29 -21.10 27.35
CA GLU A 1058 40.11 -20.98 28.79
C GLU A 1058 38.86 -21.66 29.35
N VAL A 1059 37.84 -21.91 28.50
CA VAL A 1059 36.62 -22.62 28.90
C VAL A 1059 36.71 -24.08 28.47
N GLU A 1060 36.85 -25.00 29.42
CA GLU A 1060 36.80 -26.44 29.13
C GLU A 1060 35.35 -26.90 28.93
N ARG A 1061 35.04 -27.49 27.77
CA ARG A 1061 33.73 -28.07 27.40
C ARG A 1061 32.55 -27.10 27.61
N ARG A 1062 32.26 -26.28 26.59
CA ARG A 1062 31.20 -25.25 26.66
C ARG A 1062 29.80 -25.82 26.93
N ILE A 1063 29.50 -27.02 26.43
CA ILE A 1063 28.19 -27.66 26.53
C ILE A 1063 28.31 -28.98 27.28
N ASP A 1064 27.47 -29.14 28.31
CA ASP A 1064 27.26 -30.43 28.98
C ASP A 1064 26.22 -31.25 28.20
N PHE A 1065 26.69 -32.10 27.30
CA PHE A 1065 25.83 -32.96 26.48
C PHE A 1065 25.05 -33.99 27.32
N GLN A 1066 25.60 -34.45 28.44
CA GLN A 1066 24.94 -35.43 29.31
C GLN A 1066 23.75 -34.79 30.02
N ALA A 1067 23.92 -33.58 30.54
CA ALA A 1067 22.81 -32.78 31.11
C ALA A 1067 21.68 -32.54 30.07
N LEU A 1068 22.04 -32.37 28.79
CA LEU A 1068 21.10 -32.21 27.69
C LEU A 1068 20.47 -33.53 27.17
N GLY A 1069 20.80 -34.67 27.79
CA GLY A 1069 20.21 -35.98 27.49
C GLY A 1069 20.84 -36.71 26.29
N TYR A 1070 22.10 -36.40 25.96
CA TYR A 1070 22.93 -37.20 25.07
C TYR A 1070 23.79 -38.20 25.87
N PRO A 1071 24.08 -39.39 25.31
CA PRO A 1071 24.93 -40.38 25.98
C PRO A 1071 26.41 -39.94 26.06
N ASP A 1072 26.88 -39.22 25.03
CA ASP A 1072 28.22 -38.61 24.94
C ASP A 1072 28.17 -37.48 23.89
N ASP A 1073 29.32 -36.96 23.47
CA ASP A 1073 29.48 -36.00 22.38
C ASP A 1073 28.65 -36.43 21.14
N PRO A 1074 27.65 -35.63 20.70
CA PRO A 1074 26.80 -35.96 19.57
C PRO A 1074 27.55 -36.11 18.25
N ALA A 1075 28.74 -35.52 18.11
CA ALA A 1075 29.60 -35.73 16.96
C ALA A 1075 30.17 -37.17 16.95
N LEU A 1076 30.29 -37.83 18.11
CA LEU A 1076 30.69 -39.23 18.27
C LEU A 1076 29.53 -40.21 18.18
N THR A 1077 28.47 -39.99 18.96
CA THR A 1077 27.37 -40.97 19.15
C THR A 1077 26.16 -40.73 18.26
N GLY A 1078 26.17 -39.65 17.48
CA GLY A 1078 25.09 -39.26 16.58
C GLY A 1078 24.07 -38.33 17.23
N GLY A 1079 23.98 -37.12 16.68
CA GLY A 1079 22.98 -36.12 17.07
C GLY A 1079 21.62 -36.25 16.38
N ARG A 1080 20.76 -35.26 16.57
CA ARG A 1080 19.42 -35.17 15.94
C ARG A 1080 19.47 -35.17 14.39
N PHE A 1081 20.64 -34.89 13.81
CA PHE A 1081 20.94 -34.91 12.38
C PHE A 1081 20.89 -36.30 11.73
N PHE A 1082 21.24 -37.36 12.45
CA PHE A 1082 21.30 -38.72 11.88
C PHE A 1082 19.92 -39.31 11.59
N VAL A 1083 18.91 -38.93 12.38
CA VAL A 1083 17.55 -39.48 12.28
C VAL A 1083 16.77 -38.95 11.06
N THR A 1084 17.16 -37.80 10.50
CA THR A 1084 16.36 -37.09 9.48
C THR A 1084 16.93 -37.12 8.06
N LEU A 1085 18.21 -37.43 7.85
CA LEU A 1085 18.86 -37.32 6.52
C LEU A 1085 19.51 -38.60 5.99
N GLY A 1086 19.62 -39.68 6.79
CA GLY A 1086 20.24 -40.94 6.33
C GLY A 1086 21.70 -40.80 5.85
N ARG A 1087 22.39 -39.70 6.18
CA ARG A 1087 23.80 -39.45 5.83
C ARG A 1087 24.66 -39.67 7.07
N GLY A 1088 25.67 -40.52 6.92
CA GLY A 1088 26.56 -40.99 7.97
C GLY A 1088 26.25 -42.44 8.35
N LEU A 1089 27.28 -43.28 8.48
CA LEU A 1089 27.10 -44.62 9.07
C LEU A 1089 26.59 -44.44 10.51
N PRO A 1090 25.62 -45.26 10.97
CA PRO A 1090 25.30 -45.33 12.38
C PRO A 1090 26.58 -45.68 13.16
N PRO A 1091 26.73 -45.24 14.43
CA PRO A 1091 27.82 -45.74 15.26
C PRO A 1091 27.78 -47.28 15.23
N GLY A 1092 28.94 -47.88 14.97
CA GLY A 1092 29.13 -49.33 15.05
C GLY A 1092 28.99 -49.83 16.48
#